data_AF-A0A968X641-F1
#
_entry.id   AF-A0A968X641-F1
#
_cell.length_a   1.000
_cell.length_b   1.000
_cell.length_c   1.000
_cell.angle_alpha   90.00
_cell.angle_beta   90.00
_cell.angle_gamma   90.00
#
_symmetry.space_group_name_H-M   'P 1'
#
loop_
_entity.id
_entity.type
_entity.pdbx_description
1 polymer ?
#
loop_
_entity_poly.entity_id
_entity_poly.type
_entity_poly.pdbx_seq_one_letter_code
_entity_poly.pdbx_strand_id
1 'polypeptide(L)'
;MGSIRLQSGDASGSGDDLTINNDVKVETLSGDIFLKAGDNFKLNRTAIVKTTGAIEIEGDYTDAKDPGDVGRGSTIDLIGSLIAQTIRVKTYGDDDVINVHGSGAAIAIDSGAGRDIINLGDNGKLSRIKGSVTIDGKDGIDDLNIDNNQDPSDSNLRVLKDRILGLTGITGDIFYQNIENIDIKLGGGKHTTQVATDITAKVNLNTTSSAANTLILDFSNQATPLNLTLDDGFLSGLQTGGSVNYANNYQTVRLSLTNGNDSFTVKDANFDYNLYVNAGTGRDVLNVDYSDSTIGYNALVQVTDNNVLGLGLDERFFYSSMDDINITLGNAADTVRLLNTSTANFAMNLGGGDDSLQLFDTLSKTKIDAGAGNDNVMIQRLSGATTLSLGSGDDTVTVGSAFQTLTGIQGTLDISGDAGQDIVTLDAAMDTVDRNARFDRNSLTNSRTTVTGLGAATITYDQAENLNLALGLGNDTVTIAADELDHYVALAAGEGRNQLALDFSTQTTGKKGLLNLTDTEVGGLNIEQQDFLSIDITLGSGRDQVDVINTYSGIANLKTGAGDDTVNVLDNQGFLGIETESGHDLVSIERTTATTLVSTGVGYDSVILGARQQTLENIQGRVIVEMGEGGDSLVLDATVDQVDREGMLNANMITGLGLGQGLQYSGADSLELYLGSGNDSLEIQSIAPNTYVKTGAGDDQVAIDHDANVGNQAGKWLNVETEAGNDTVNLKSTGFTYNLVVDTGEDQDKLNIQAQPSVAGEGSLLVTTETQVLGLGLDERFQHNQAEVVNLTLTDAPDTVVLFNEYSGEFNLNTGGGNDTLMILENTSVLHVETAAGDDTIRVQQTSEKAFLETGEGDDLVVVGNATQLVSGVHAPLLIDTGAGVDELMVDNAADEYDRTVNITPSTISGLGTVYPLRHEGVELLNVALGSGRNTVYTSDTSTSVLAPVPLPSTAPAEYHALDLEIDRDGQAQTSEAVLNLHLEGYIQEVLENGIQTELLSAEHAEIQSQGFLKRAWSKLIGRSLN
;
A
#
# COMPACT_ATOMS: atom_id res chain seq x y z
N MET A 1 -41.14 -30.17 102.49
CA MET A 1 -41.18 -28.72 102.79
C MET A 1 -39.74 -28.29 103.08
N GLY A 2 -38.93 -28.07 102.05
CA GLY A 2 -37.49 -27.85 102.17
C GLY A 2 -36.73 -28.36 100.94
N SER A 3 -35.50 -27.89 100.73
CA SER A 3 -34.65 -28.34 99.61
C SER A 3 -34.13 -29.76 99.83
N ILE A 4 -33.94 -30.53 98.76
CA ILE A 4 -33.36 -31.88 98.78
C ILE A 4 -31.95 -31.79 98.19
N ARG A 5 -30.96 -32.42 98.84
CA ARG A 5 -29.61 -32.58 98.30
C ARG A 5 -29.26 -34.06 98.28
N LEU A 6 -28.94 -34.59 97.10
CA LEU A 6 -28.33 -35.90 96.90
C LEU A 6 -26.93 -35.66 96.35
N GLN A 7 -25.94 -36.28 96.97
CA GLN A 7 -24.54 -36.06 96.64
C GLN A 7 -23.78 -37.39 96.78
N SER A 8 -23.00 -37.77 95.77
CA SER A 8 -21.97 -38.81 95.89
C SER A 8 -20.65 -38.22 96.41
N GLY A 9 -19.73 -39.09 96.82
CA GLY A 9 -18.38 -38.65 97.17
C GLY A 9 -17.64 -38.11 95.95
N ASP A 10 -16.39 -37.73 96.16
CA ASP A 10 -15.48 -37.38 95.09
C ASP A 10 -14.10 -37.90 95.48
N ALA A 11 -13.78 -39.11 95.04
CA ALA A 11 -12.49 -39.75 95.23
C ALA A 11 -11.79 -39.86 93.87
N SER A 12 -10.46 -39.84 93.88
CA SER A 12 -9.59 -39.90 92.70
C SER A 12 -9.71 -41.16 91.81
N GLY A 13 -10.72 -42.00 91.98
CA GLY A 13 -10.97 -43.21 91.20
C GLY A 13 -12.44 -43.37 90.88
N SER A 14 -12.75 -43.95 89.71
CA SER A 14 -14.12 -44.05 89.20
C SER A 14 -15.10 -44.77 90.14
N GLY A 15 -16.35 -44.31 90.13
CA GLY A 15 -17.49 -44.98 90.74
C GLY A 15 -18.27 -44.12 91.72
N ASP A 16 -17.92 -42.85 91.87
CA ASP A 16 -18.67 -41.85 92.62
C ASP A 16 -19.85 -41.30 91.80
N ASP A 17 -20.59 -42.20 91.17
CA ASP A 17 -21.75 -41.91 90.34
C ASP A 17 -22.99 -41.64 91.20
N LEU A 18 -23.86 -40.73 90.73
CA LEU A 18 -25.20 -40.54 91.27
C LEU A 18 -26.24 -41.05 90.27
N THR A 19 -26.78 -42.25 90.53
CA THR A 19 -27.85 -42.84 89.72
C THR A 19 -29.19 -42.82 90.44
N ILE A 20 -30.21 -42.24 89.79
CA ILE A 20 -31.61 -42.38 90.18
C ILE A 20 -32.24 -43.51 89.36
N ASN A 21 -32.53 -44.62 90.02
CA ASN A 21 -33.06 -45.83 89.39
C ASN A 21 -34.48 -45.66 88.87
N ASN A 22 -34.90 -46.58 87.98
CA ASN A 22 -36.28 -46.65 87.49
C ASN A 22 -37.28 -46.63 88.66
N ASP A 23 -38.39 -45.94 88.43
CA ASP A 23 -39.52 -45.82 89.35
C ASP A 23 -39.21 -45.09 90.68
N VAL A 24 -37.99 -44.54 90.84
CA VAL A 24 -37.63 -43.68 91.98
C VAL A 24 -38.17 -42.27 91.76
N LYS A 25 -38.83 -41.73 92.79
CA LYS A 25 -39.37 -40.36 92.80
C LYS A 25 -38.69 -39.49 93.85
N VAL A 26 -38.05 -38.41 93.42
CA VAL A 26 -37.46 -37.36 94.28
C VAL A 26 -38.35 -36.12 94.16
N GLU A 27 -39.15 -35.80 95.18
CA GLU A 27 -40.11 -34.68 95.12
C GLU A 27 -40.06 -33.79 96.36
N THR A 28 -40.10 -32.47 96.15
CA THR A 28 -40.39 -31.47 97.18
C THR A 28 -41.43 -30.48 96.69
N LEU A 29 -42.24 -29.93 97.61
CA LEU A 29 -43.36 -29.05 97.27
C LEU A 29 -43.00 -27.55 97.23
N SER A 30 -41.82 -27.16 97.73
CA SER A 30 -41.51 -25.74 98.01
C SER A 30 -40.01 -25.38 98.05
N GLY A 31 -39.09 -26.27 97.67
CA GLY A 31 -37.64 -26.02 97.78
C GLY A 31 -36.87 -26.57 96.58
N ASP A 32 -35.59 -26.27 96.48
CA ASP A 32 -34.79 -26.70 95.34
C ASP A 32 -34.31 -28.16 95.48
N ILE A 33 -33.92 -28.79 94.38
CA ILE A 33 -33.31 -30.13 94.38
C ILE A 33 -31.90 -30.01 93.81
N PHE A 34 -30.89 -30.39 94.60
CA PHE A 34 -29.48 -30.44 94.20
C PHE A 34 -29.05 -31.89 94.04
N LEU A 35 -28.56 -32.26 92.86
CA LEU A 35 -28.09 -33.59 92.48
C LEU A 35 -26.62 -33.47 92.07
N LYS A 36 -25.71 -33.84 92.96
CA LYS A 36 -24.28 -33.61 92.78
C LYS A 36 -23.54 -34.95 92.65
N ALA A 37 -23.07 -35.27 91.46
CA ALA A 37 -22.27 -36.45 91.20
C ALA A 37 -20.78 -36.08 91.20
N GLY A 38 -19.94 -36.80 91.95
CA GLY A 38 -18.48 -36.72 91.79
C GLY A 38 -18.06 -37.16 90.40
N ASP A 39 -18.55 -38.31 89.91
CA ASP A 39 -18.35 -38.76 88.53
C ASP A 39 -19.64 -38.54 87.69
N ASN A 40 -20.31 -39.62 87.26
CA ASN A 40 -21.42 -39.57 86.32
C ASN A 40 -22.76 -39.36 87.04
N PHE A 41 -23.65 -38.59 86.42
CA PHE A 41 -25.04 -38.50 86.84
C PHE A 41 -25.94 -39.28 85.87
N LYS A 42 -26.84 -40.13 86.38
CA LYS A 42 -27.82 -40.82 85.54
C LYS A 42 -29.23 -40.79 86.12
N LEU A 43 -30.17 -40.27 85.35
CA LEU A 43 -31.60 -40.32 85.64
C LEU A 43 -32.29 -41.31 84.71
N ASN A 44 -32.68 -42.48 85.22
CA ASN A 44 -33.29 -43.52 84.40
C ASN A 44 -34.72 -43.16 83.91
N ARG A 45 -35.17 -43.83 82.84
CA ARG A 45 -36.35 -43.46 82.02
C ARG A 45 -37.65 -43.25 82.80
N THR A 46 -37.94 -44.06 83.82
CA THR A 46 -39.18 -43.91 84.62
C THR A 46 -38.99 -43.15 85.93
N ALA A 47 -37.76 -42.70 86.22
CA ALA A 47 -37.48 -41.88 87.38
C ALA A 47 -38.08 -40.47 87.23
N ILE A 48 -38.53 -39.90 88.35
CA ILE A 48 -39.16 -38.57 88.39
C ILE A 48 -38.46 -37.70 89.43
N VAL A 49 -37.93 -36.55 89.02
CA VAL A 49 -37.46 -35.49 89.92
C VAL A 49 -38.39 -34.30 89.76
N LYS A 50 -39.04 -33.88 90.85
CA LYS A 50 -40.10 -32.86 90.78
C LYS A 50 -40.02 -31.83 91.91
N THR A 51 -40.09 -30.56 91.53
CA THR A 51 -40.20 -29.43 92.45
C THR A 51 -40.97 -28.25 91.83
N THR A 52 -41.39 -27.29 92.66
CA THR A 52 -41.85 -25.96 92.25
C THR A 52 -40.70 -24.94 92.19
N GLY A 53 -39.52 -25.27 92.73
CA GLY A 53 -38.28 -24.48 92.66
C GLY A 53 -37.36 -24.93 91.51
N ALA A 54 -36.03 -24.82 91.69
CA ALA A 54 -35.04 -25.24 90.73
C ALA A 54 -34.55 -26.68 90.95
N ILE A 55 -34.14 -27.36 89.87
CA ILE A 55 -33.32 -28.57 89.92
C ILE A 55 -31.91 -28.16 89.45
N GLU A 56 -30.89 -28.47 90.24
CA GLU A 56 -29.47 -28.26 89.91
C GLU A 56 -28.76 -29.61 89.88
N ILE A 57 -28.13 -29.91 88.76
CA ILE A 57 -27.43 -31.17 88.49
C ILE A 57 -25.97 -30.80 88.24
N GLU A 58 -25.06 -31.40 88.99
CA GLU A 58 -23.63 -31.22 88.84
C GLU A 58 -22.99 -32.58 88.56
N GLY A 59 -22.17 -32.65 87.51
CA GLY A 59 -21.19 -33.72 87.27
C GLY A 59 -19.79 -33.17 87.51
N ASP A 60 -18.82 -34.05 87.77
CA ASP A 60 -17.49 -33.64 88.20
C ASP A 60 -17.53 -32.74 89.46
N TYR A 61 -18.46 -33.04 90.38
CA TYR A 61 -18.69 -32.20 91.54
C TYR A 61 -17.63 -32.42 92.61
N THR A 62 -16.75 -31.44 92.77
CA THR A 62 -15.76 -31.44 93.86
C THR A 62 -16.32 -30.91 95.19
N ASP A 63 -16.05 -31.65 96.28
CA ASP A 63 -16.15 -31.10 97.62
C ASP A 63 -14.86 -30.28 97.92
N ALA A 64 -14.95 -29.21 98.70
CA ALA A 64 -13.85 -28.26 98.91
C ALA A 64 -12.56 -28.86 99.56
N LYS A 65 -12.42 -30.18 99.67
CA LYS A 65 -11.24 -30.89 100.20
C LYS A 65 -10.31 -31.48 99.15
N ASP A 66 -10.67 -31.51 97.86
CA ASP A 66 -9.79 -32.07 96.81
C ASP A 66 -9.65 -31.13 95.59
N PRO A 67 -8.65 -30.22 95.58
CA PRO A 67 -8.44 -29.27 94.48
C PRO A 67 -7.60 -29.84 93.32
N GLY A 68 -7.47 -31.17 93.21
CA GLY A 68 -6.50 -31.81 92.33
C GLY A 68 -7.00 -33.05 91.60
N ASP A 69 -8.29 -33.11 91.23
CA ASP A 69 -8.73 -34.17 90.32
C ASP A 69 -8.00 -34.04 88.97
N VAL A 70 -7.58 -35.20 88.46
CA VAL A 70 -6.70 -35.37 87.32
C VAL A 70 -7.50 -36.05 86.21
N GLY A 71 -8.24 -35.25 85.43
CA GLY A 71 -8.41 -35.42 83.99
C GLY A 71 -9.37 -36.49 83.51
N ARG A 72 -10.57 -36.60 84.10
CA ARG A 72 -11.61 -37.50 83.56
C ARG A 72 -12.99 -36.88 83.68
N GLY A 73 -13.48 -36.32 82.57
CA GLY A 73 -14.81 -35.74 82.52
C GLY A 73 -15.95 -36.72 82.80
N SER A 74 -17.10 -36.14 83.14
CA SER A 74 -18.32 -36.78 83.59
C SER A 74 -19.32 -37.00 82.45
N THR A 75 -20.16 -38.03 82.59
CA THR A 75 -21.35 -38.20 81.75
C THR A 75 -22.61 -37.91 82.56
N ILE A 76 -23.39 -36.92 82.12
CA ILE A 76 -24.71 -36.58 82.66
C ILE A 76 -25.79 -37.08 81.71
N ASP A 77 -26.60 -38.04 82.15
CA ASP A 77 -27.62 -38.71 81.33
C ASP A 77 -29.04 -38.48 81.87
N LEU A 78 -29.80 -37.60 81.21
CA LEU A 78 -31.12 -37.11 81.66
C LEU A 78 -32.27 -37.82 80.93
N ILE A 79 -32.43 -39.14 81.16
CA ILE A 79 -33.47 -39.96 80.50
C ILE A 79 -34.86 -39.80 81.13
N GLY A 80 -34.96 -39.60 82.44
CA GLY A 80 -36.23 -39.55 83.18
C GLY A 80 -37.02 -38.24 83.02
N SER A 81 -37.91 -37.95 83.98
CA SER A 81 -38.73 -36.73 83.97
C SER A 81 -38.25 -35.73 85.02
N LEU A 82 -37.83 -34.55 84.55
CA LEU A 82 -37.44 -33.40 85.38
C LEU A 82 -38.56 -32.35 85.35
N ILE A 83 -39.27 -32.12 86.45
CA ILE A 83 -40.38 -31.15 86.50
C ILE A 83 -40.01 -30.07 87.52
N ALA A 84 -39.73 -28.85 87.05
CA ALA A 84 -39.26 -27.75 87.89
C ALA A 84 -39.69 -26.39 87.32
N GLN A 85 -39.39 -25.30 88.02
CA GLN A 85 -39.44 -23.96 87.41
C GLN A 85 -38.29 -23.77 86.40
N THR A 86 -37.10 -24.24 86.75
CA THR A 86 -35.88 -24.20 85.93
C THR A 86 -34.99 -25.39 86.26
N ILE A 87 -34.30 -25.93 85.28
CA ILE A 87 -33.28 -26.98 85.44
C ILE A 87 -31.92 -26.36 85.13
N ARG A 88 -30.91 -26.61 85.96
CA ARG A 88 -29.52 -26.23 85.73
C ARG A 88 -28.66 -27.48 85.72
N VAL A 89 -27.78 -27.58 84.73
CA VAL A 89 -26.77 -28.62 84.61
C VAL A 89 -25.43 -27.91 84.58
N LYS A 90 -24.48 -28.36 85.38
CA LYS A 90 -23.15 -27.79 85.42
C LYS A 90 -22.09 -28.89 85.47
N THR A 91 -21.05 -28.74 84.66
CA THR A 91 -19.82 -29.52 84.76
C THR A 91 -18.62 -28.58 84.91
N TYR A 92 -17.38 -29.10 84.92
CA TYR A 92 -16.21 -28.35 85.41
C TYR A 92 -15.06 -28.25 84.40
N GLY A 93 -13.93 -28.93 84.57
CA GLY A 93 -12.69 -28.57 83.86
C GLY A 93 -12.23 -29.54 82.78
N ASP A 94 -12.96 -30.64 82.60
CA ASP A 94 -12.56 -31.80 81.82
C ASP A 94 -13.54 -32.04 80.65
N ASP A 95 -13.17 -32.93 79.71
CA ASP A 95 -14.04 -33.27 78.56
C ASP A 95 -15.33 -34.00 79.01
N ASP A 96 -16.45 -33.29 79.12
CA ASP A 96 -17.72 -33.79 79.63
C ASP A 96 -18.72 -34.20 78.54
N VAL A 97 -19.68 -35.07 78.89
CA VAL A 97 -20.79 -35.47 78.00
C VAL A 97 -22.14 -35.27 78.67
N ILE A 98 -22.98 -34.40 78.11
CA ILE A 98 -24.29 -34.06 78.66
C ILE A 98 -25.39 -34.50 77.68
N ASN A 99 -26.13 -35.54 78.05
CA ASN A 99 -27.23 -36.10 77.26
C ASN A 99 -28.58 -35.66 77.82
N VAL A 100 -29.29 -34.83 77.07
CA VAL A 100 -30.63 -34.33 77.41
C VAL A 100 -31.69 -35.03 76.55
N HIS A 101 -32.29 -36.08 77.11
CA HIS A 101 -33.39 -36.79 76.45
C HIS A 101 -34.76 -36.18 76.76
N GLY A 102 -34.89 -35.45 77.87
CA GLY A 102 -36.13 -34.76 78.20
C GLY A 102 -35.99 -33.76 79.34
N SER A 103 -36.80 -32.71 79.27
CA SER A 103 -36.93 -31.69 80.30
C SER A 103 -38.41 -31.33 80.42
N GLY A 104 -38.93 -31.19 81.64
CA GLY A 104 -40.28 -30.71 81.89
C GLY A 104 -40.37 -29.19 82.01
N ALA A 105 -39.24 -28.48 81.90
CA ALA A 105 -39.09 -27.04 82.00
C ALA A 105 -37.79 -26.58 81.30
N ALA A 106 -37.59 -25.27 81.19
CA ALA A 106 -36.38 -24.69 80.61
C ALA A 106 -35.11 -25.20 81.34
N ILE A 107 -34.08 -25.52 80.57
CA ILE A 107 -32.82 -26.10 81.04
C ILE A 107 -31.65 -25.19 80.66
N ALA A 108 -30.79 -24.88 81.62
CA ALA A 108 -29.53 -24.16 81.40
C ALA A 108 -28.36 -25.11 81.67
N ILE A 109 -27.38 -25.14 80.77
CA ILE A 109 -26.22 -26.02 80.76
C ILE A 109 -24.97 -25.13 80.75
N ASP A 110 -24.08 -25.33 81.70
CA ASP A 110 -22.75 -24.74 81.78
C ASP A 110 -21.76 -25.92 81.74
N SER A 111 -21.13 -26.16 80.60
CA SER A 111 -20.28 -27.35 80.45
C SER A 111 -18.88 -27.18 81.02
N GLY A 112 -18.49 -25.95 81.35
CA GLY A 112 -17.18 -25.70 81.95
C GLY A 112 -16.06 -25.73 80.90
N ALA A 113 -14.80 -25.82 81.31
CA ALA A 113 -13.68 -25.85 80.37
C ALA A 113 -13.43 -27.28 79.87
N GLY A 114 -12.89 -27.44 78.66
CA GLY A 114 -12.59 -28.77 78.12
C GLY A 114 -13.07 -28.92 76.68
N ARG A 115 -13.18 -30.16 76.19
CA ARG A 115 -13.93 -30.46 74.97
C ARG A 115 -15.22 -31.17 75.34
N ASP A 116 -16.31 -30.41 75.41
CA ASP A 116 -17.58 -30.93 75.88
C ASP A 116 -18.51 -31.35 74.75
N ILE A 117 -19.34 -32.36 75.01
CA ILE A 117 -20.34 -32.87 74.06
C ILE A 117 -21.73 -32.76 74.68
N ILE A 118 -22.56 -31.88 74.11
CA ILE A 118 -23.95 -31.68 74.52
C ILE A 118 -24.88 -32.33 73.49
N ASN A 119 -25.56 -33.40 73.87
CA ASN A 119 -26.51 -34.12 73.02
C ASN A 119 -27.95 -33.82 73.41
N LEU A 120 -28.75 -33.30 72.47
CA LEU A 120 -30.17 -33.02 72.63
C LEU A 120 -31.01 -33.97 71.79
N GLY A 121 -31.91 -34.72 72.41
CA GLY A 121 -32.88 -35.58 71.73
C GLY A 121 -33.10 -36.95 72.40
N ASP A 122 -34.25 -37.55 72.15
CA ASP A 122 -34.59 -38.91 72.59
C ASP A 122 -35.01 -39.78 71.41
N ASN A 123 -34.14 -40.71 71.02
CA ASN A 123 -34.35 -41.60 69.87
C ASN A 123 -34.74 -40.83 68.59
N GLY A 124 -34.01 -39.74 68.29
CA GLY A 124 -34.22 -38.92 67.11
C GLY A 124 -35.43 -37.97 67.16
N LYS A 125 -35.96 -37.65 68.35
CA LYS A 125 -37.04 -36.65 68.51
C LYS A 125 -36.74 -35.68 69.65
N LEU A 126 -37.04 -34.40 69.44
CA LEU A 126 -36.95 -33.36 70.48
C LEU A 126 -38.21 -33.22 71.35
N SER A 127 -39.27 -33.99 71.05
CA SER A 127 -40.61 -33.84 71.64
C SER A 127 -40.70 -33.90 73.18
N ARG A 128 -39.69 -34.48 73.85
CA ARG A 128 -39.61 -34.61 75.31
C ARG A 128 -38.85 -33.49 76.01
N ILE A 129 -38.19 -32.60 75.26
CA ILE A 129 -37.54 -31.40 75.78
C ILE A 129 -38.58 -30.27 75.77
N LYS A 130 -38.98 -29.78 76.94
CA LYS A 130 -39.99 -28.73 77.10
C LYS A 130 -39.34 -27.44 77.58
N GLY A 131 -39.75 -26.32 77.00
CA GLY A 131 -39.14 -25.01 77.26
C GLY A 131 -37.84 -24.78 76.48
N SER A 132 -37.20 -23.64 76.73
CA SER A 132 -35.92 -23.29 76.09
C SER A 132 -34.75 -24.05 76.69
N VAL A 133 -33.73 -24.27 75.87
CA VAL A 133 -32.42 -24.80 76.28
C VAL A 133 -31.43 -23.64 76.21
N THR A 134 -30.58 -23.45 77.21
CA THR A 134 -29.51 -22.43 77.21
C THR A 134 -28.20 -23.14 77.48
N ILE A 135 -27.18 -22.95 76.65
CA ILE A 135 -25.90 -23.64 76.73
C ILE A 135 -24.77 -22.62 76.75
N ASP A 136 -23.78 -22.83 77.60
CA ASP A 136 -22.53 -22.09 77.63
C ASP A 136 -21.37 -23.09 77.70
N GLY A 137 -20.57 -23.17 76.63
CA GLY A 137 -19.42 -24.08 76.53
C GLY A 137 -18.15 -23.58 77.22
N LYS A 138 -18.11 -22.32 77.66
CA LYS A 138 -16.91 -21.68 78.27
C LYS A 138 -15.63 -21.80 77.40
N ASP A 139 -14.52 -22.25 77.98
CA ASP A 139 -13.19 -22.24 77.37
C ASP A 139 -12.91 -23.66 76.85
N GLY A 140 -12.84 -23.86 75.55
CA GLY A 140 -12.86 -25.23 75.07
C GLY A 140 -13.02 -25.41 73.57
N ILE A 141 -13.28 -26.64 73.16
CA ILE A 141 -13.88 -26.95 71.86
C ILE A 141 -15.14 -27.74 72.13
N ASP A 142 -16.30 -27.13 71.97
CA ASP A 142 -17.57 -27.69 72.42
C ASP A 142 -18.47 -28.08 71.25
N ASP A 143 -19.05 -29.28 71.36
CA ASP A 143 -19.86 -29.94 70.34
C ASP A 143 -21.34 -29.98 70.78
N LEU A 144 -22.22 -29.26 70.09
CA LEU A 144 -23.68 -29.32 70.27
C LEU A 144 -24.32 -30.21 69.21
N ASN A 145 -24.81 -31.38 69.64
CA ASN A 145 -25.50 -32.34 68.78
C ASN A 145 -27.02 -32.30 69.02
N ILE A 146 -27.80 -32.06 67.98
CA ILE A 146 -29.27 -31.99 68.01
C ILE A 146 -29.82 -33.11 67.13
N ASP A 147 -30.45 -34.11 67.74
CA ASP A 147 -31.01 -35.26 67.02
C ASP A 147 -32.55 -35.22 66.95
N ASN A 148 -33.06 -34.75 65.82
CA ASN A 148 -34.48 -34.76 65.45
C ASN A 148 -34.76 -35.58 64.17
N ASN A 149 -33.91 -36.59 63.87
CA ASN A 149 -33.96 -37.35 62.62
C ASN A 149 -35.18 -38.27 62.42
N GLN A 150 -35.99 -38.50 63.46
CA GLN A 150 -37.23 -39.29 63.39
C GLN A 150 -38.50 -38.40 63.39
N ASP A 151 -38.38 -37.08 63.30
CA ASP A 151 -39.53 -36.16 63.19
C ASP A 151 -39.91 -35.93 61.72
N PRO A 152 -41.10 -36.37 61.25
CA PRO A 152 -41.52 -36.21 59.85
C PRO A 152 -42.05 -34.80 59.51
N SER A 153 -42.06 -33.87 60.47
CA SER A 153 -42.67 -32.54 60.31
C SER A 153 -41.79 -31.58 59.50
N ASP A 154 -42.40 -30.71 58.70
CA ASP A 154 -41.72 -29.59 58.05
C ASP A 154 -41.16 -28.60 59.08
N SER A 155 -39.98 -28.04 58.83
CA SER A 155 -39.35 -27.07 59.74
C SER A 155 -38.81 -25.86 59.00
N ASN A 156 -38.94 -24.68 59.63
CA ASN A 156 -38.32 -23.43 59.18
C ASN A 156 -37.20 -23.07 60.17
N LEU A 157 -36.10 -23.81 60.08
CA LEU A 157 -34.97 -23.72 60.99
C LEU A 157 -34.19 -22.41 60.73
N ARG A 158 -33.88 -21.67 61.79
CA ARG A 158 -32.92 -20.56 61.73
C ARG A 158 -31.83 -20.80 62.77
N VAL A 159 -30.59 -20.87 62.32
CA VAL A 159 -29.39 -20.99 63.16
C VAL A 159 -28.75 -19.60 63.21
N LEU A 160 -28.93 -18.88 64.31
CA LEU A 160 -28.36 -17.55 64.55
C LEU A 160 -27.17 -17.67 65.48
N LYS A 161 -26.24 -16.70 65.47
CA LYS A 161 -25.01 -16.73 66.28
C LYS A 161 -25.18 -17.05 67.78
N ASP A 162 -26.34 -16.76 68.36
CA ASP A 162 -26.66 -16.89 69.78
C ASP A 162 -27.81 -17.87 70.06
N ARG A 163 -28.51 -18.35 69.01
CA ARG A 163 -29.65 -19.26 69.18
C ARG A 163 -30.10 -20.00 67.93
N ILE A 164 -30.74 -21.15 68.14
CA ILE A 164 -31.42 -21.97 67.15
C ILE A 164 -32.93 -21.92 67.41
N LEU A 165 -33.71 -21.61 66.38
CA LEU A 165 -35.17 -21.57 66.44
C LEU A 165 -35.82 -22.28 65.25
N GLY A 166 -37.09 -22.63 65.38
CA GLY A 166 -37.86 -23.26 64.30
C GLY A 166 -37.63 -24.77 64.15
N LEU A 167 -36.96 -25.41 65.12
CA LEU A 167 -36.96 -26.86 65.29
C LEU A 167 -38.36 -27.35 65.71
N THR A 168 -38.82 -28.45 65.12
CA THR A 168 -40.09 -29.07 65.47
C THR A 168 -39.93 -29.97 66.71
N GLY A 169 -41.03 -30.21 67.44
CA GLY A 169 -41.04 -31.05 68.64
C GLY A 169 -40.62 -30.36 69.95
N ILE A 170 -39.68 -29.41 69.91
CA ILE A 170 -39.33 -28.56 71.05
C ILE A 170 -40.26 -27.34 71.14
N THR A 171 -40.59 -26.87 72.34
CA THR A 171 -41.53 -25.75 72.54
C THR A 171 -40.86 -24.39 72.78
N GLY A 172 -39.53 -24.33 72.81
CA GLY A 172 -38.75 -23.11 72.99
C GLY A 172 -37.46 -23.14 72.17
N ASP A 173 -36.78 -22.00 72.11
CA ASP A 173 -35.52 -21.85 71.38
C ASP A 173 -34.34 -22.49 72.14
N ILE A 174 -33.27 -22.81 71.41
CA ILE A 174 -31.98 -23.25 71.98
C ILE A 174 -31.03 -22.07 71.92
N PHE A 175 -30.70 -21.45 73.04
CA PHE A 175 -29.68 -20.42 73.16
C PHE A 175 -28.33 -21.06 73.41
N TYR A 176 -27.28 -20.53 72.80
CA TYR A 176 -25.93 -21.04 72.98
C TYR A 176 -24.89 -19.92 72.92
N GLN A 177 -23.76 -20.12 73.58
CA GLN A 177 -22.55 -19.30 73.49
C GLN A 177 -21.33 -20.18 73.72
N ASN A 178 -20.17 -19.80 73.17
CA ASN A 178 -18.94 -20.58 73.24
C ASN A 178 -19.16 -22.04 72.78
N ILE A 179 -19.72 -22.22 71.59
CA ILE A 179 -19.88 -23.53 70.94
C ILE A 179 -19.14 -23.47 69.62
N GLU A 180 -18.23 -24.41 69.39
CA GLU A 180 -17.38 -24.47 68.19
C GLU A 180 -18.03 -25.32 67.09
N ASN A 181 -18.77 -26.38 67.43
CA ASN A 181 -19.44 -27.25 66.45
C ASN A 181 -20.92 -27.46 66.79
N ILE A 182 -21.79 -27.34 65.78
CA ILE A 182 -23.22 -27.59 65.89
C ILE A 182 -23.64 -28.63 64.84
N ASP A 183 -24.02 -29.81 65.29
CA ASP A 183 -24.56 -30.88 64.43
C ASP A 183 -26.07 -30.97 64.56
N ILE A 184 -26.81 -30.72 63.49
CA ILE A 184 -28.29 -30.79 63.48
C ILE A 184 -28.75 -31.90 62.55
N LYS A 185 -29.51 -32.85 63.08
CA LYS A 185 -30.15 -33.93 62.32
C LYS A 185 -31.66 -33.72 62.27
N LEU A 186 -32.22 -33.56 61.08
CA LEU A 186 -33.67 -33.38 60.81
C LEU A 186 -34.26 -34.64 60.18
N GLY A 187 -35.57 -34.86 60.35
CA GLY A 187 -36.25 -36.06 59.86
C GLY A 187 -36.74 -35.95 58.42
N GLY A 188 -37.87 -36.59 58.11
CA GLY A 188 -38.36 -36.81 56.75
C GLY A 188 -39.22 -35.69 56.13
N GLY A 189 -39.37 -34.54 56.80
CA GLY A 189 -40.22 -33.43 56.35
C GLY A 189 -39.56 -32.55 55.27
N LYS A 190 -40.27 -31.51 54.81
CA LYS A 190 -39.69 -30.46 53.95
C LYS A 190 -39.11 -29.36 54.83
N HIS A 191 -37.80 -29.19 54.78
CA HIS A 191 -37.07 -28.28 55.67
C HIS A 191 -36.55 -27.06 54.91
N THR A 192 -36.83 -25.86 55.44
CA THR A 192 -36.14 -24.62 55.06
C THR A 192 -35.19 -24.27 56.19
N THR A 193 -33.90 -24.14 55.90
CA THR A 193 -32.87 -23.79 56.89
C THR A 193 -32.19 -22.50 56.50
N GLN A 194 -32.19 -21.52 57.40
CA GLN A 194 -31.41 -20.29 57.27
C GLN A 194 -30.28 -20.33 58.28
N VAL A 195 -29.04 -20.18 57.83
CA VAL A 195 -27.88 -20.05 58.72
C VAL A 195 -27.43 -18.59 58.70
N ALA A 196 -27.36 -17.98 59.88
CA ALA A 196 -26.82 -16.65 60.03
C ALA A 196 -25.33 -16.68 59.72
N THR A 197 -24.90 -15.66 59.01
CA THR A 197 -23.57 -15.61 58.42
C THR A 197 -22.52 -15.04 59.37
N ASP A 198 -22.93 -14.50 60.53
CA ASP A 198 -22.08 -14.08 61.64
C ASP A 198 -21.86 -15.18 62.69
N ILE A 199 -22.23 -16.42 62.39
CA ILE A 199 -21.96 -17.56 63.26
C ILE A 199 -20.46 -17.89 63.29
N THR A 200 -19.93 -18.13 64.49
CA THR A 200 -18.54 -18.55 64.70
C THR A 200 -18.38 -20.07 64.76
N ALA A 201 -19.46 -20.78 65.09
CA ALA A 201 -19.52 -22.23 65.12
C ALA A 201 -19.55 -22.83 63.71
N LYS A 202 -18.88 -23.98 63.52
CA LYS A 202 -19.08 -24.85 62.36
C LYS A 202 -20.46 -25.50 62.46
N VAL A 203 -21.26 -25.42 61.40
CA VAL A 203 -22.62 -25.98 61.38
C VAL A 203 -22.68 -27.14 60.39
N ASN A 204 -23.01 -28.33 60.87
CA ASN A 204 -23.27 -29.50 60.02
C ASN A 204 -24.78 -29.80 60.01
N LEU A 205 -25.40 -29.72 58.83
CA LEU A 205 -26.82 -29.97 58.62
C LEU A 205 -27.05 -31.30 57.91
N ASN A 206 -27.78 -32.19 58.56
CA ASN A 206 -28.15 -33.49 58.01
C ASN A 206 -29.68 -33.66 58.03
N THR A 207 -30.26 -34.21 56.98
CA THR A 207 -31.67 -34.59 56.95
C THR A 207 -31.83 -35.99 56.35
N THR A 208 -32.79 -36.77 56.85
CA THR A 208 -33.20 -38.06 56.24
C THR A 208 -34.29 -37.89 55.18
N SER A 209 -34.65 -36.64 54.86
CA SER A 209 -35.73 -36.30 53.95
C SER A 209 -35.34 -36.51 52.49
N SER A 210 -36.28 -37.09 51.72
CA SER A 210 -36.25 -37.08 50.25
C SER A 210 -37.11 -35.96 49.66
N ALA A 211 -37.70 -35.09 50.49
CA ALA A 211 -38.50 -33.94 50.06
C ALA A 211 -37.59 -32.76 49.69
N ALA A 212 -38.12 -31.81 48.91
CA ALA A 212 -37.38 -30.64 48.40
C ALA A 212 -36.99 -29.61 49.49
N ASN A 213 -35.90 -29.86 50.21
CA ASN A 213 -35.33 -29.00 51.23
C ASN A 213 -34.60 -27.79 50.64
N THR A 214 -34.61 -26.67 51.35
CA THR A 214 -33.97 -25.41 50.95
C THR A 214 -33.00 -24.92 52.02
N LEU A 215 -31.76 -24.61 51.62
CA LEU A 215 -30.77 -23.89 52.43
C LEU A 215 -30.72 -22.43 51.98
N ILE A 216 -30.71 -21.50 52.94
CA ILE A 216 -30.59 -20.06 52.69
C ILE A 216 -29.39 -19.53 53.48
N LEU A 217 -28.44 -18.94 52.74
CA LEU A 217 -27.28 -18.23 53.28
C LEU A 217 -27.39 -16.77 52.83
N ASP A 218 -27.50 -15.85 53.77
CA ASP A 218 -27.75 -14.43 53.49
C ASP A 218 -26.64 -13.56 54.09
N PHE A 219 -25.74 -13.09 53.22
CA PHE A 219 -24.61 -12.23 53.54
C PHE A 219 -24.89 -10.75 53.24
N SER A 220 -26.10 -10.39 52.80
CA SER A 220 -26.43 -9.03 52.34
C SER A 220 -26.27 -7.94 53.41
N ASN A 221 -26.24 -8.32 54.69
CA ASN A 221 -26.03 -7.42 55.82
C ASN A 221 -24.55 -7.31 56.25
N GLN A 222 -23.63 -8.02 55.58
CA GLN A 222 -22.19 -7.96 55.84
C GLN A 222 -21.55 -6.84 55.01
N ALA A 223 -20.52 -6.20 55.56
CA ALA A 223 -19.83 -5.08 54.90
C ALA A 223 -18.56 -5.49 54.13
N THR A 224 -18.04 -6.69 54.39
CA THR A 224 -16.78 -7.18 53.82
C THR A 224 -17.05 -7.99 52.55
N PRO A 225 -16.38 -7.68 51.43
CA PRO A 225 -16.48 -8.50 50.24
C PRO A 225 -16.10 -9.96 50.49
N LEU A 226 -16.77 -10.87 49.79
CA LEU A 226 -16.63 -12.31 49.87
C LEU A 226 -15.87 -12.85 48.68
N ASN A 227 -15.10 -13.90 48.91
CA ASN A 227 -14.52 -14.74 47.88
C ASN A 227 -14.87 -16.19 48.22
N LEU A 228 -15.89 -16.71 47.55
CA LEU A 228 -16.47 -18.02 47.84
C LEU A 228 -16.14 -18.99 46.72
N THR A 229 -15.88 -20.24 47.09
CA THR A 229 -15.68 -21.33 46.14
C THR A 229 -16.61 -22.48 46.47
N LEU A 230 -17.38 -22.90 45.48
CA LEU A 230 -18.14 -24.15 45.48
C LEU A 230 -17.32 -25.22 44.78
N ASP A 231 -16.92 -26.25 45.51
CA ASP A 231 -16.11 -27.36 45.02
C ASP A 231 -16.65 -28.68 45.60
N ASP A 232 -16.96 -29.66 44.76
CA ASP A 232 -17.57 -30.95 45.13
C ASP A 232 -18.79 -30.84 46.08
N GLY A 233 -19.62 -29.81 45.90
CA GLY A 233 -20.81 -29.56 46.74
C GLY A 233 -20.52 -28.84 48.07
N PHE A 234 -19.25 -28.53 48.36
CA PHE A 234 -18.84 -27.80 49.56
C PHE A 234 -18.64 -26.30 49.27
N LEU A 235 -19.28 -25.45 50.07
CA LEU A 235 -19.07 -24.01 50.02
C LEU A 235 -17.97 -23.60 51.00
N SER A 236 -16.88 -23.04 50.46
CA SER A 236 -15.71 -22.56 51.21
C SER A 236 -15.46 -21.06 50.96
N GLY A 237 -14.56 -20.44 51.75
CA GLY A 237 -14.21 -19.02 51.61
C GLY A 237 -14.91 -18.05 52.57
N LEU A 238 -15.61 -18.55 53.59
CA LEU A 238 -16.23 -17.74 54.64
C LEU A 238 -15.15 -17.13 55.56
N GLN A 239 -15.12 -15.79 55.68
CA GLN A 239 -14.08 -15.07 56.44
C GLN A 239 -14.20 -15.19 57.97
N THR A 240 -15.28 -15.80 58.48
CA THR A 240 -15.41 -16.23 59.87
C THR A 240 -15.20 -17.75 59.92
N GLY A 241 -14.52 -18.28 60.93
CA GLY A 241 -14.12 -19.70 61.00
C GLY A 241 -15.23 -20.78 60.96
N GLY A 242 -16.49 -20.39 60.72
CA GLY A 242 -17.60 -21.31 60.51
C GLY A 242 -17.70 -21.77 59.05
N SER A 243 -17.58 -23.08 58.84
CA SER A 243 -17.98 -23.75 57.58
C SER A 243 -19.41 -24.28 57.74
N VAL A 244 -20.23 -24.16 56.69
CA VAL A 244 -21.56 -24.79 56.63
C VAL A 244 -21.45 -26.02 55.74
N ASN A 245 -21.45 -27.20 56.37
CA ASN A 245 -21.57 -28.46 55.63
C ASN A 245 -23.03 -28.89 55.64
N TYR A 246 -23.54 -29.22 54.46
CA TYR A 246 -24.87 -29.77 54.30
C TYR A 246 -24.75 -31.05 53.48
N ALA A 247 -25.46 -32.10 53.89
CA ALA A 247 -25.50 -33.34 53.11
C ALA A 247 -26.24 -33.14 51.78
N ASN A 248 -26.00 -34.02 50.79
CA ASN A 248 -26.58 -34.07 49.43
C ASN A 248 -28.13 -34.13 49.34
N ASN A 249 -28.83 -33.90 50.44
CA ASN A 249 -30.29 -33.99 50.57
C ASN A 249 -30.99 -32.62 50.54
N TYR A 250 -30.26 -31.52 50.27
CA TYR A 250 -30.83 -30.21 49.94
C TYR A 250 -30.94 -30.03 48.43
N GLN A 251 -32.15 -29.87 47.92
CA GLN A 251 -32.42 -29.72 46.48
C GLN A 251 -32.31 -28.27 46.02
N THR A 252 -32.28 -27.31 46.94
CA THR A 252 -32.11 -25.90 46.61
C THR A 252 -31.22 -25.18 47.61
N VAL A 253 -30.21 -24.47 47.12
CA VAL A 253 -29.36 -23.56 47.88
C VAL A 253 -29.57 -22.15 47.35
N ARG A 254 -29.87 -21.21 48.25
CA ARG A 254 -29.96 -19.78 47.94
C ARG A 254 -28.88 -19.04 48.69
N LEU A 255 -28.10 -18.27 47.94
CA LEU A 255 -26.99 -17.48 48.42
C LEU A 255 -27.23 -16.01 48.03
N SER A 256 -27.29 -15.13 49.03
CA SER A 256 -27.22 -13.68 48.80
C SER A 256 -25.86 -13.20 49.26
N LEU A 257 -25.05 -12.64 48.36
CA LEU A 257 -23.74 -12.06 48.68
C LEU A 257 -23.91 -10.68 49.34
N THR A 258 -22.81 -9.95 49.50
CA THR A 258 -22.78 -8.66 50.19
C THR A 258 -23.18 -7.52 49.27
N ASN A 259 -22.97 -6.27 49.70
CA ASN A 259 -23.07 -5.10 48.83
C ASN A 259 -21.68 -4.58 48.41
N GLY A 260 -20.64 -5.40 48.60
CA GLY A 260 -19.26 -5.14 48.19
C GLY A 260 -18.94 -5.79 46.84
N ASN A 261 -17.65 -5.81 46.46
CA ASN A 261 -17.22 -6.46 45.22
C ASN A 261 -16.91 -7.94 45.49
N ASP A 262 -17.90 -8.80 45.30
CA ASP A 262 -17.82 -10.21 45.65
C ASP A 262 -17.30 -11.07 44.49
N SER A 263 -16.71 -12.23 44.82
CA SER A 263 -16.32 -13.25 43.86
C SER A 263 -16.91 -14.61 44.25
N PHE A 264 -17.55 -15.27 43.29
CA PHE A 264 -18.13 -16.59 43.45
C PHE A 264 -17.55 -17.53 42.39
N THR A 265 -16.86 -18.58 42.83
CA THR A 265 -16.24 -19.58 41.96
C THR A 265 -16.98 -20.90 42.04
N VAL A 266 -17.33 -21.49 40.91
CA VAL A 266 -17.89 -22.84 40.78
C VAL A 266 -16.83 -23.72 40.14
N LYS A 267 -16.28 -24.68 40.90
CA LYS A 267 -15.34 -25.68 40.39
C LYS A 267 -16.06 -26.94 39.92
N ASP A 268 -15.72 -27.39 38.71
CA ASP A 268 -16.18 -28.63 38.06
C ASP A 268 -17.70 -28.88 37.97
N ALA A 269 -18.53 -27.89 38.34
CA ALA A 269 -19.99 -27.92 38.38
C ALA A 269 -20.61 -29.24 38.89
N ASN A 270 -19.91 -29.92 39.80
CA ASN A 270 -20.28 -31.24 40.30
C ASN A 270 -21.25 -31.12 41.49
N PHE A 271 -22.46 -30.63 41.23
CA PHE A 271 -23.50 -30.51 42.26
C PHE A 271 -24.90 -30.92 41.77
N ASP A 272 -25.63 -31.64 42.62
CA ASP A 272 -26.94 -32.25 42.32
C ASP A 272 -28.14 -31.41 42.82
N TYR A 273 -27.96 -30.11 43.04
CA TYR A 273 -28.98 -29.21 43.57
C TYR A 273 -29.14 -27.93 42.75
N ASN A 274 -30.28 -27.24 42.90
CA ASN A 274 -30.47 -25.94 42.29
C ASN A 274 -29.80 -24.86 43.14
N LEU A 275 -28.85 -24.14 42.56
CA LEU A 275 -28.11 -23.06 43.19
C LEU A 275 -28.58 -21.71 42.64
N TYR A 276 -29.00 -20.82 43.54
CA TYR A 276 -29.36 -19.44 43.21
C TYR A 276 -28.39 -18.49 43.93
N VAL A 277 -27.65 -17.68 43.17
CA VAL A 277 -26.71 -16.69 43.71
C VAL A 277 -27.15 -15.28 43.35
N ASN A 278 -27.49 -14.48 44.34
CA ASN A 278 -27.71 -13.05 44.15
C ASN A 278 -26.45 -12.29 44.58
N ALA A 279 -25.78 -11.64 43.64
CA ALA A 279 -24.53 -10.94 43.91
C ALA A 279 -24.71 -9.64 44.72
N GLY A 280 -25.91 -9.05 44.71
CA GLY A 280 -26.18 -7.82 45.44
C GLY A 280 -25.85 -6.58 44.62
N THR A 281 -25.11 -5.64 45.21
CA THR A 281 -24.60 -4.44 44.54
C THR A 281 -23.09 -4.44 44.67
N GLY A 282 -22.37 -3.90 43.70
CA GLY A 282 -20.93 -3.91 43.74
C GLY A 282 -20.39 -4.02 42.33
N ARG A 283 -19.14 -4.46 42.20
CA ARG A 283 -18.63 -5.05 40.97
C ARG A 283 -18.36 -6.52 41.24
N ASP A 284 -19.28 -7.38 40.83
CA ASP A 284 -19.30 -8.78 41.24
C ASP A 284 -18.85 -9.73 40.13
N VAL A 285 -18.11 -10.77 40.52
CA VAL A 285 -17.46 -11.71 39.59
C VAL A 285 -17.95 -13.14 39.80
N LEU A 286 -18.47 -13.74 38.73
CA LEU A 286 -18.72 -15.17 38.64
C LEU A 286 -17.56 -15.86 37.92
N ASN A 287 -16.92 -16.84 38.54
CA ASN A 287 -15.94 -17.72 37.88
C ASN A 287 -16.52 -19.13 37.76
N VAL A 288 -16.56 -19.68 36.55
CA VAL A 288 -16.82 -21.09 36.28
C VAL A 288 -15.48 -21.72 35.91
N ASP A 289 -14.94 -22.54 36.80
CA ASP A 289 -13.56 -23.01 36.76
C ASP A 289 -13.52 -24.54 36.54
N TYR A 290 -13.09 -24.94 35.35
CA TYR A 290 -12.77 -26.31 34.96
C TYR A 290 -11.27 -26.46 34.65
N SER A 291 -10.40 -25.60 35.16
CA SER A 291 -8.96 -25.62 34.85
C SER A 291 -8.25 -26.91 35.26
N ASP A 292 -8.76 -27.59 36.29
CA ASP A 292 -8.27 -28.89 36.75
C ASP A 292 -8.85 -30.07 35.94
N SER A 293 -9.80 -29.82 35.03
CA SER A 293 -10.47 -30.84 34.24
C SER A 293 -9.55 -31.41 33.15
N THR A 294 -9.65 -32.73 32.95
CA THR A 294 -9.00 -33.45 31.85
C THR A 294 -10.02 -33.92 30.81
N ILE A 295 -11.24 -33.39 30.86
CA ILE A 295 -12.34 -33.74 29.96
C ILE A 295 -12.33 -32.75 28.80
N GLY A 296 -12.34 -33.23 27.56
CA GLY A 296 -12.64 -32.41 26.38
C GLY A 296 -14.16 -32.21 26.28
N TYR A 297 -14.63 -31.01 26.61
CA TYR A 297 -16.01 -30.60 26.58
C TYR A 297 -16.50 -30.42 25.14
N ASN A 298 -17.71 -30.89 24.86
CA ASN A 298 -18.44 -30.57 23.64
C ASN A 298 -19.77 -29.96 24.04
N ALA A 299 -19.86 -28.63 24.05
CA ALA A 299 -20.96 -27.91 24.68
C ALA A 299 -21.46 -26.72 23.86
N LEU A 300 -22.78 -26.53 23.89
CA LEU A 300 -23.40 -25.25 23.59
C LEU A 300 -23.44 -24.44 24.89
N VAL A 301 -22.68 -23.35 24.93
CA VAL A 301 -22.60 -22.44 26.07
C VAL A 301 -23.42 -21.21 25.77
N GLN A 302 -24.45 -20.95 26.57
CA GLN A 302 -25.24 -19.73 26.49
C GLN A 302 -25.13 -18.94 27.78
N VAL A 303 -24.62 -17.72 27.67
CA VAL A 303 -24.46 -16.80 28.80
C VAL A 303 -25.54 -15.73 28.71
N THR A 304 -26.30 -15.58 29.79
CA THR A 304 -27.41 -14.64 29.92
C THR A 304 -27.26 -13.89 31.24
N ASP A 305 -27.99 -12.81 31.48
CA ASP A 305 -27.88 -12.08 32.77
C ASP A 305 -28.26 -12.90 34.01
N ASN A 306 -28.85 -14.09 33.84
CA ASN A 306 -29.33 -14.90 34.97
C ASN A 306 -28.84 -16.35 34.98
N ASN A 307 -28.09 -16.78 33.98
CA ASN A 307 -27.70 -18.18 33.83
C ASN A 307 -26.53 -18.37 32.86
N VAL A 308 -25.71 -19.40 33.12
CA VAL A 308 -24.82 -20.06 32.16
C VAL A 308 -25.40 -21.44 31.84
N LEU A 309 -25.92 -21.62 30.64
CA LEU A 309 -26.32 -22.92 30.11
C LEU A 309 -25.13 -23.61 29.44
N GLY A 310 -25.09 -24.94 29.45
CA GLY A 310 -23.97 -25.76 29.00
C GLY A 310 -23.01 -26.14 30.12
N LEU A 311 -21.95 -26.91 29.77
CA LEU A 311 -20.89 -27.38 30.68
C LEU A 311 -21.39 -28.15 31.92
N GLY A 312 -22.64 -28.65 31.92
CA GLY A 312 -23.23 -29.29 33.09
C GLY A 312 -23.85 -28.34 34.11
N LEU A 313 -23.98 -27.04 33.80
CA LEU A 313 -24.71 -26.07 34.64
C LEU A 313 -26.21 -25.97 34.29
N ASP A 314 -26.64 -26.66 33.22
CA ASP A 314 -28.00 -26.64 32.68
C ASP A 314 -29.07 -26.84 33.77
N GLU A 315 -30.02 -25.89 33.83
CA GLU A 315 -31.18 -25.87 34.74
C GLU A 315 -30.88 -25.89 36.24
N ARG A 316 -29.61 -25.90 36.66
CA ARG A 316 -29.20 -26.06 38.07
C ARG A 316 -28.57 -24.81 38.65
N PHE A 317 -27.92 -23.98 37.84
CA PHE A 317 -27.29 -22.76 38.33
C PHE A 317 -28.03 -21.52 37.85
N PHE A 318 -28.33 -20.60 38.76
CA PHE A 318 -28.94 -19.33 38.45
C PHE A 318 -28.23 -18.24 39.23
N TYR A 319 -27.99 -17.11 38.58
CA TYR A 319 -27.43 -15.94 39.25
C TYR A 319 -28.23 -14.68 38.93
N SER A 320 -27.89 -13.59 39.59
CA SER A 320 -28.37 -12.25 39.24
C SER A 320 -27.35 -11.21 39.68
N SER A 321 -27.32 -10.08 38.97
CA SER A 321 -26.48 -8.91 39.30
C SER A 321 -24.98 -9.15 39.22
N MET A 322 -24.51 -10.05 38.34
CA MET A 322 -23.06 -10.21 38.07
C MET A 322 -22.59 -9.12 37.09
N ASP A 323 -21.41 -8.55 37.31
CA ASP A 323 -20.79 -7.55 36.42
C ASP A 323 -19.73 -8.16 35.51
N ASP A 324 -19.04 -9.20 35.98
CA ASP A 324 -18.04 -9.96 35.23
C ASP A 324 -18.33 -11.46 35.34
N ILE A 325 -18.28 -12.18 34.22
CA ILE A 325 -18.45 -13.63 34.14
C ILE A 325 -17.24 -14.22 33.43
N ASN A 326 -16.51 -15.09 34.13
CA ASN A 326 -15.33 -15.78 33.62
C ASN A 326 -15.61 -17.28 33.51
N ILE A 327 -15.25 -17.89 32.39
CA ILE A 327 -15.24 -19.34 32.19
C ILE A 327 -13.81 -19.77 31.88
N THR A 328 -13.31 -20.79 32.55
CA THR A 328 -11.97 -21.36 32.29
C THR A 328 -12.11 -22.86 32.11
N LEU A 329 -11.61 -23.38 30.99
CA LEU A 329 -11.59 -24.82 30.68
C LEU A 329 -10.20 -25.43 30.93
N GLY A 330 -10.08 -26.72 30.64
CA GLY A 330 -8.96 -27.58 31.05
C GLY A 330 -7.84 -27.66 30.01
N ASN A 331 -7.04 -28.73 30.07
CA ASN A 331 -5.93 -28.97 29.12
C ASN A 331 -6.28 -30.00 28.03
N ALA A 332 -7.57 -30.28 27.82
CA ALA A 332 -8.04 -31.24 26.84
C ALA A 332 -8.76 -30.51 25.71
N ALA A 333 -8.61 -31.01 24.48
CA ALA A 333 -9.27 -30.44 23.31
C ALA A 333 -10.80 -30.29 23.51
N ASP A 334 -11.26 -29.04 23.47
CA ASP A 334 -12.62 -28.60 23.71
C ASP A 334 -13.32 -28.17 22.41
N THR A 335 -14.64 -28.34 22.36
CA THR A 335 -15.49 -27.86 21.27
C THR A 335 -16.64 -27.05 21.86
N VAL A 336 -16.55 -25.73 21.75
CA VAL A 336 -17.48 -24.78 22.36
C VAL A 336 -18.25 -24.02 21.29
N ARG A 337 -19.57 -24.00 21.42
CA ARG A 337 -20.46 -23.12 20.65
C ARG A 337 -20.98 -22.06 21.60
N LEU A 338 -20.57 -20.81 21.43
CA LEU A 338 -20.83 -19.74 22.38
C LEU A 338 -21.86 -18.73 21.86
N LEU A 339 -22.85 -18.43 22.69
CA LEU A 339 -23.76 -17.30 22.54
C LEU A 339 -23.79 -16.49 23.84
N ASN A 340 -23.23 -15.28 23.82
CA ASN A 340 -23.26 -14.38 24.97
C ASN A 340 -24.28 -13.25 24.75
N THR A 341 -25.39 -13.32 25.50
CA THR A 341 -26.44 -12.30 25.53
C THR A 341 -26.47 -11.52 26.84
N SER A 342 -25.49 -11.75 27.73
CA SER A 342 -25.39 -11.00 28.96
C SER A 342 -24.90 -9.57 28.70
N THR A 343 -25.32 -8.67 29.58
CA THR A 343 -24.83 -7.30 29.70
C THR A 343 -23.55 -7.19 30.53
N ALA A 344 -23.22 -8.21 31.32
CA ALA A 344 -21.97 -8.33 32.09
C ALA A 344 -20.77 -8.47 31.15
N ASN A 345 -19.58 -8.03 31.57
CA ASN A 345 -18.35 -8.34 30.84
C ASN A 345 -18.13 -9.86 30.88
N PHE A 346 -17.68 -10.42 29.77
CA PHE A 346 -17.49 -11.86 29.64
C PHE A 346 -16.03 -12.18 29.31
N ALA A 347 -15.46 -13.18 29.97
CA ALA A 347 -14.18 -13.76 29.60
C ALA A 347 -14.28 -15.29 29.50
N MET A 348 -13.64 -15.86 28.49
CA MET A 348 -13.49 -17.31 28.35
C MET A 348 -12.03 -17.65 28.05
N ASN A 349 -11.50 -18.64 28.76
CA ASN A 349 -10.21 -19.26 28.50
C ASN A 349 -10.46 -20.74 28.18
N LEU A 350 -10.08 -21.22 26.99
CA LEU A 350 -10.26 -22.62 26.59
C LEU A 350 -9.13 -23.53 27.16
N GLY A 351 -8.03 -22.94 27.59
CA GLY A 351 -7.00 -23.61 28.36
C GLY A 351 -5.90 -24.19 27.48
N GLY A 352 -5.89 -25.50 27.26
CA GLY A 352 -4.97 -26.09 26.29
C GLY A 352 -5.53 -27.35 25.65
N GLY A 353 -4.85 -27.84 24.62
CA GLY A 353 -5.42 -28.79 23.67
C GLY A 353 -5.81 -28.07 22.38
N ASP A 354 -6.06 -28.82 21.31
CA ASP A 354 -6.49 -28.25 20.02
C ASP A 354 -8.00 -27.97 20.09
N ASP A 355 -8.37 -26.72 20.39
CA ASP A 355 -9.73 -26.32 20.70
C ASP A 355 -10.51 -25.81 19.47
N SER A 356 -11.84 -25.92 19.52
CA SER A 356 -12.73 -25.39 18.48
C SER A 356 -13.82 -24.51 19.09
N LEU A 357 -13.78 -23.21 18.78
CA LEU A 357 -14.75 -22.23 19.25
C LEU A 357 -15.58 -21.67 18.09
N GLN A 358 -16.91 -21.83 18.16
CA GLN A 358 -17.84 -21.12 17.29
C GLN A 358 -18.57 -20.03 18.08
N LEU A 359 -18.33 -18.77 17.73
CA LEU A 359 -18.95 -17.59 18.33
C LEU A 359 -20.16 -17.13 17.51
N PHE A 360 -21.36 -17.27 18.06
CA PHE A 360 -22.61 -16.87 17.41
C PHE A 360 -22.91 -15.39 17.52
N ASP A 361 -22.76 -14.81 18.72
CA ASP A 361 -22.90 -13.38 19.00
C ASP A 361 -22.36 -13.09 20.42
N THR A 362 -21.94 -11.85 20.64
CA THR A 362 -21.51 -11.31 21.94
C THR A 362 -22.17 -9.96 22.14
N LEU A 363 -23.05 -9.81 23.13
CA LEU A 363 -23.74 -8.54 23.37
C LEU A 363 -22.84 -7.53 24.09
N SER A 364 -22.04 -7.99 25.04
CA SER A 364 -21.18 -7.18 25.90
C SER A 364 -19.69 -7.28 25.50
N LYS A 365 -18.85 -6.55 26.23
CA LYS A 365 -17.40 -6.66 26.09
C LYS A 365 -16.96 -8.08 26.41
N THR A 366 -16.30 -8.72 25.44
CA THR A 366 -15.90 -10.13 25.52
C THR A 366 -14.40 -10.27 25.35
N LYS A 367 -13.75 -11.05 26.22
CA LYS A 367 -12.35 -11.49 26.05
C LYS A 367 -12.32 -13.00 25.88
N ILE A 368 -11.69 -13.47 24.82
CA ILE A 368 -11.44 -14.89 24.58
C ILE A 368 -9.93 -15.12 24.57
N ASP A 369 -9.52 -16.21 25.20
CA ASP A 369 -8.16 -16.75 25.21
C ASP A 369 -8.28 -18.22 24.77
N ALA A 370 -7.76 -18.56 23.60
CA ALA A 370 -7.84 -19.93 23.08
C ALA A 370 -6.83 -20.82 23.82
N GLY A 371 -5.61 -20.34 24.02
CA GLY A 371 -4.69 -20.89 25.00
C GLY A 371 -3.53 -21.62 24.33
N ALA A 372 -3.31 -22.90 24.64
CA ALA A 372 -2.20 -23.65 24.05
C ALA A 372 -2.68 -24.84 23.23
N GLY A 373 -2.36 -24.88 21.94
CA GLY A 373 -2.81 -25.91 21.01
C GLY A 373 -3.01 -25.31 19.63
N ASN A 374 -3.36 -26.12 18.64
CA ASN A 374 -3.72 -25.61 17.32
C ASN A 374 -5.24 -25.39 17.27
N ASP A 375 -5.67 -24.17 17.55
CA ASP A 375 -7.05 -23.81 17.79
C ASP A 375 -7.78 -23.34 16.52
N ASN A 376 -9.09 -23.55 16.50
CA ASN A 376 -9.97 -23.11 15.41
C ASN A 376 -11.13 -22.26 15.93
N VAL A 377 -11.13 -20.98 15.57
CA VAL A 377 -12.14 -20.00 16.00
C VAL A 377 -12.96 -19.51 14.81
N MET A 378 -14.27 -19.73 14.85
CA MET A 378 -15.23 -19.20 13.87
C MET A 378 -16.10 -18.11 14.49
N ILE A 379 -16.08 -16.90 13.92
CA ILE A 379 -16.84 -15.75 14.41
C ILE A 379 -17.91 -15.35 13.39
N GLN A 380 -19.19 -15.48 13.76
CA GLN A 380 -20.30 -15.21 12.83
C GLN A 380 -20.94 -13.82 13.00
N ARG A 381 -21.07 -13.36 14.25
CA ARG A 381 -21.61 -12.03 14.59
C ARG A 381 -20.94 -11.53 15.86
N LEU A 382 -20.87 -10.22 16.02
CA LEU A 382 -20.38 -9.55 17.23
C LEU A 382 -21.17 -8.26 17.43
N SER A 383 -21.95 -8.15 18.50
CA SER A 383 -22.67 -6.91 18.83
C SER A 383 -21.86 -5.99 19.77
N GLY A 384 -21.02 -6.58 20.62
CA GLY A 384 -20.13 -5.94 21.57
C GLY A 384 -18.66 -6.13 21.20
N ALA A 385 -17.79 -5.25 21.72
CA ALA A 385 -16.36 -5.28 21.47
C ALA A 385 -15.72 -6.59 21.98
N THR A 386 -14.92 -7.25 21.15
CA THR A 386 -14.31 -8.55 21.45
C THR A 386 -12.80 -8.52 21.23
N THR A 387 -12.06 -9.06 22.19
CA THR A 387 -10.62 -9.31 22.09
C THR A 387 -10.37 -10.82 22.09
N LEU A 388 -9.58 -11.33 21.16
CA LEU A 388 -9.22 -12.74 21.01
C LEU A 388 -7.69 -12.88 21.03
N SER A 389 -7.16 -13.63 22.00
CA SER A 389 -5.79 -14.17 21.97
C SER A 389 -5.87 -15.61 21.50
N LEU A 390 -5.01 -16.00 20.56
CA LEU A 390 -4.89 -17.39 20.12
C LEU A 390 -3.90 -18.17 20.99
N GLY A 391 -2.83 -17.53 21.46
CA GLY A 391 -1.93 -18.08 22.45
C GLY A 391 -0.76 -18.81 21.81
N SER A 392 -0.59 -20.12 21.99
CA SER A 392 0.54 -20.84 21.40
C SER A 392 0.11 -22.04 20.57
N GLY A 393 0.61 -22.15 19.35
CA GLY A 393 0.27 -23.20 18.40
C GLY A 393 0.05 -22.62 17.02
N ASP A 394 -0.31 -23.44 16.04
CA ASP A 394 -0.66 -22.94 14.69
C ASP A 394 -2.18 -22.76 14.61
N ASP A 395 -2.65 -21.52 14.79
CA ASP A 395 -4.07 -21.23 15.02
C ASP A 395 -4.79 -20.72 13.77
N THR A 396 -6.11 -20.93 13.73
CA THR A 396 -6.96 -20.51 12.61
C THR A 396 -8.19 -19.73 13.09
N VAL A 397 -8.40 -18.54 12.51
CA VAL A 397 -9.58 -17.71 12.76
C VAL A 397 -10.32 -17.47 11.46
N THR A 398 -11.62 -17.76 11.43
CA THR A 398 -12.51 -17.41 10.31
C THR A 398 -13.59 -16.45 10.79
N VAL A 399 -13.60 -15.24 10.24
CA VAL A 399 -14.61 -14.21 10.51
C VAL A 399 -15.55 -14.14 9.32
N GLY A 400 -16.84 -14.40 9.55
CA GLY A 400 -17.84 -14.41 8.50
C GLY A 400 -19.12 -15.11 8.95
N SER A 401 -20.26 -14.58 8.56
CA SER A 401 -21.54 -15.26 8.82
C SER A 401 -21.65 -16.57 8.03
N ALA A 402 -22.62 -17.42 8.35
CA ALA A 402 -22.92 -18.63 7.56
C ALA A 402 -23.31 -18.32 6.09
N PHE A 403 -23.59 -17.06 5.78
CA PHE A 403 -23.84 -16.56 4.44
C PHE A 403 -22.60 -15.87 3.82
N GLN A 404 -21.40 -16.02 4.40
CA GLN A 404 -20.14 -15.44 3.89
C GLN A 404 -20.24 -13.91 3.72
N THR A 405 -20.70 -13.24 4.78
CA THR A 405 -20.73 -11.77 4.88
C THR A 405 -20.27 -11.30 6.25
N LEU A 406 -19.67 -10.11 6.31
CA LEU A 406 -19.11 -9.51 7.53
C LEU A 406 -20.05 -8.50 8.23
N THR A 407 -21.22 -8.24 7.66
CA THR A 407 -22.20 -7.25 8.19
C THR A 407 -22.75 -7.55 9.60
N GLY A 408 -22.58 -8.78 10.08
CA GLY A 408 -22.92 -9.18 11.44
C GLY A 408 -21.89 -8.77 12.50
N ILE A 409 -20.72 -8.31 12.10
CA ILE A 409 -19.63 -7.88 12.98
C ILE A 409 -19.79 -6.38 13.24
N GLN A 410 -20.55 -6.01 14.27
CA GLN A 410 -20.89 -4.61 14.61
C GLN A 410 -20.11 -4.07 15.81
N GLY A 411 -19.58 -4.95 16.65
CA GLY A 411 -18.57 -4.63 17.66
C GLY A 411 -17.15 -4.69 17.08
N THR A 412 -16.24 -3.90 17.64
CA THR A 412 -14.81 -3.98 17.26
C THR A 412 -14.25 -5.35 17.60
N LEU A 413 -13.41 -5.90 16.73
CA LEU A 413 -12.73 -7.17 16.93
C LEU A 413 -11.21 -6.94 16.94
N ASP A 414 -10.54 -7.39 17.99
CA ASP A 414 -9.08 -7.29 18.15
C ASP A 414 -8.52 -8.72 18.31
N ILE A 415 -7.65 -9.16 17.39
CA ILE A 415 -7.11 -10.53 17.33
C ILE A 415 -5.59 -10.46 17.50
N SER A 416 -5.03 -11.22 18.43
CA SER A 416 -3.58 -11.45 18.49
C SER A 416 -3.29 -12.91 18.15
N GLY A 417 -2.42 -13.13 17.15
CA GLY A 417 -1.92 -14.47 16.79
C GLY A 417 -1.06 -15.09 17.90
N ASP A 418 -0.32 -14.24 18.62
CA ASP A 418 0.63 -14.65 19.64
C ASP A 418 1.76 -15.53 19.07
N ALA A 419 1.96 -16.78 19.52
CA ALA A 419 3.12 -17.58 19.16
C ALA A 419 2.74 -18.77 18.27
N GLY A 420 3.05 -18.71 16.99
CA GLY A 420 2.48 -19.69 16.07
C GLY A 420 2.83 -19.49 14.62
N GLN A 421 2.15 -20.22 13.76
CA GLN A 421 1.89 -19.84 12.38
C GLN A 421 0.38 -19.66 12.22
N ASP A 422 -0.07 -18.43 12.39
CA ASP A 422 -1.49 -18.14 12.55
C ASP A 422 -2.12 -17.62 11.26
N ILE A 423 -3.38 -18.00 11.04
CA ILE A 423 -4.15 -17.62 9.86
C ILE A 423 -5.43 -16.92 10.28
N VAL A 424 -5.59 -15.66 9.84
CA VAL A 424 -6.85 -14.93 9.96
C VAL A 424 -7.53 -14.87 8.59
N THR A 425 -8.75 -15.38 8.49
CA THR A 425 -9.57 -15.35 7.27
C THR A 425 -10.77 -14.43 7.48
N LEU A 426 -10.89 -13.41 6.64
CA LEU A 426 -12.04 -12.53 6.54
C LEU A 426 -12.89 -12.97 5.34
N ASP A 427 -14.03 -13.60 5.63
CA ASP A 427 -14.88 -14.24 4.62
C ASP A 427 -16.12 -13.40 4.31
N ALA A 428 -16.04 -12.66 3.20
CA ALA A 428 -17.12 -11.89 2.61
C ALA A 428 -17.49 -12.42 1.19
N ALA A 429 -17.23 -13.69 0.91
CA ALA A 429 -17.28 -14.27 -0.44
C ALA A 429 -18.66 -14.21 -1.15
N MET A 430 -19.74 -13.92 -0.42
CA MET A 430 -21.10 -13.80 -0.96
C MET A 430 -21.71 -12.41 -0.72
N ASP A 431 -20.91 -11.42 -0.32
CA ASP A 431 -21.38 -10.04 -0.19
C ASP A 431 -21.73 -9.46 -1.56
N THR A 432 -22.92 -8.88 -1.71
CA THR A 432 -23.39 -8.32 -2.98
C THR A 432 -23.24 -6.80 -3.05
N VAL A 433 -22.65 -6.19 -2.04
CA VAL A 433 -22.51 -4.74 -1.91
C VAL A 433 -21.07 -4.35 -2.18
N ASP A 434 -20.87 -3.33 -3.03
CA ASP A 434 -19.57 -2.71 -3.26
C ASP A 434 -18.92 -2.28 -1.92
N ARG A 435 -17.71 -2.80 -1.65
CA ARG A 435 -16.90 -2.53 -0.46
C ARG A 435 -15.63 -1.78 -0.82
N ASN A 436 -15.23 -0.88 0.07
CA ASN A 436 -13.95 -0.18 -0.01
C ASN A 436 -13.09 -0.62 1.17
N ALA A 437 -12.56 -1.84 1.09
CA ALA A 437 -11.73 -2.42 2.13
C ALA A 437 -10.42 -1.62 2.25
N ARG A 438 -10.04 -1.20 3.46
CA ARG A 438 -8.75 -0.57 3.71
C ARG A 438 -8.02 -1.31 4.82
N PHE A 439 -6.80 -1.73 4.50
CA PHE A 439 -5.81 -2.31 5.40
C PHE A 439 -4.78 -1.23 5.70
N ASP A 440 -4.69 -0.80 6.95
CA ASP A 440 -3.75 0.22 7.39
C ASP A 440 -2.81 -0.39 8.43
N ARG A 441 -1.52 -0.46 8.09
CA ARG A 441 -0.46 -0.98 8.96
C ARG A 441 0.64 0.05 9.12
N ASN A 442 1.01 0.31 10.37
CA ASN A 442 2.11 1.21 10.71
C ASN A 442 3.17 0.42 11.52
N SER A 443 4.14 -0.16 10.81
CA SER A 443 5.29 -0.88 11.38
C SER A 443 6.06 -0.04 12.38
N LEU A 444 6.10 1.29 12.21
CA LEU A 444 6.84 2.20 13.09
C LEU A 444 6.20 2.46 14.47
N THR A 445 4.88 2.27 14.65
CA THR A 445 4.18 2.73 15.86
C THR A 445 3.40 1.67 16.63
N ASN A 446 2.87 0.63 15.97
CA ASN A 446 2.03 -0.35 16.67
C ASN A 446 2.15 -1.79 16.17
N SER A 447 2.77 -2.03 15.01
CA SER A 447 2.85 -3.37 14.38
C SER A 447 1.50 -4.08 14.16
N ARG A 448 0.37 -3.38 14.36
CA ARG A 448 -0.99 -3.92 14.18
C ARG A 448 -1.53 -3.47 12.83
N THR A 449 -2.29 -4.34 12.19
CA THR A 449 -3.04 -4.00 10.97
C THR A 449 -4.50 -3.74 11.34
N THR A 450 -5.02 -2.60 10.91
CA THR A 450 -6.44 -2.26 11.04
C THR A 450 -7.15 -2.47 9.72
N VAL A 451 -8.32 -3.10 9.76
CA VAL A 451 -9.15 -3.42 8.60
C VAL A 451 -10.49 -2.71 8.75
N THR A 452 -10.85 -1.95 7.73
CA THR A 452 -12.11 -1.17 7.68
C THR A 452 -12.78 -1.30 6.31
N GLY A 453 -14.05 -0.88 6.20
CA GLY A 453 -14.73 -0.75 4.91
C GLY A 453 -15.35 -2.03 4.33
N LEU A 454 -15.21 -3.17 5.01
CA LEU A 454 -15.83 -4.47 4.65
C LEU A 454 -17.30 -4.61 5.09
N GLY A 455 -17.94 -3.53 5.55
CA GLY A 455 -19.29 -3.59 6.14
C GLY A 455 -19.34 -4.13 7.59
N ALA A 456 -18.20 -4.55 8.14
CA ALA A 456 -17.98 -4.77 9.57
C ALA A 456 -17.58 -3.47 10.29
N ALA A 457 -17.70 -3.46 11.62
CA ALA A 457 -16.92 -2.57 12.48
C ALA A 457 -15.42 -2.87 12.34
N THR A 458 -14.58 -1.99 12.89
CA THR A 458 -13.12 -2.12 12.79
C THR A 458 -12.65 -3.47 13.32
N ILE A 459 -11.91 -4.19 12.48
CA ILE A 459 -11.17 -5.40 12.84
C ILE A 459 -9.70 -5.01 12.95
N THR A 460 -9.03 -5.40 14.01
CA THR A 460 -7.58 -5.22 14.21
C THR A 460 -6.96 -6.58 14.40
N TYR A 461 -5.80 -6.81 13.80
CA TYR A 461 -5.01 -8.00 14.08
C TYR A 461 -3.51 -7.67 14.22
N ASP A 462 -2.81 -8.47 15.00
CA ASP A 462 -1.37 -8.44 15.18
C ASP A 462 -0.80 -9.84 15.38
N GLN A 463 0.49 -10.01 15.06
CA GLN A 463 1.25 -11.27 15.21
C GLN A 463 0.71 -12.48 14.44
N ALA A 464 -0.30 -12.32 13.56
CA ALA A 464 -0.71 -13.37 12.63
C ALA A 464 0.12 -13.31 11.33
N GLU A 465 0.70 -14.42 10.91
CA GLU A 465 1.58 -14.50 9.74
C GLU A 465 0.82 -14.40 8.41
N ASN A 466 -0.40 -14.95 8.36
CA ASN A 466 -1.22 -14.96 7.15
C ASN A 466 -2.59 -14.31 7.37
N LEU A 467 -2.96 -13.43 6.45
CA LEU A 467 -4.29 -12.86 6.35
C LEU A 467 -4.91 -13.27 5.01
N ASN A 468 -6.05 -13.94 5.04
CA ASN A 468 -6.86 -14.22 3.86
C ASN A 468 -8.07 -13.28 3.83
N LEU A 469 -8.33 -12.66 2.68
CA LEU A 469 -9.57 -11.92 2.42
C LEU A 469 -10.28 -12.52 1.22
N ALA A 470 -11.53 -12.94 1.41
CA ALA A 470 -12.42 -13.30 0.32
C ALA A 470 -13.49 -12.22 0.15
N LEU A 471 -13.54 -11.61 -1.04
CA LEU A 471 -14.53 -10.62 -1.45
C LEU A 471 -15.65 -11.24 -2.29
N GLY A 472 -16.71 -10.47 -2.51
CA GLY A 472 -18.01 -10.98 -2.93
C GLY A 472 -18.31 -10.81 -4.43
N LEU A 473 -19.56 -10.44 -4.72
CA LEU A 473 -20.10 -10.18 -6.05
C LEU A 473 -20.21 -8.67 -6.36
N GLY A 474 -19.79 -7.81 -5.42
CA GLY A 474 -19.77 -6.36 -5.56
C GLY A 474 -18.63 -5.89 -6.48
N ASN A 475 -18.61 -4.60 -6.80
CA ASN A 475 -17.40 -3.97 -7.35
C ASN A 475 -16.58 -3.45 -6.17
N ASP A 476 -15.63 -4.24 -5.72
CA ASP A 476 -14.89 -3.99 -4.49
C ASP A 476 -13.55 -3.32 -4.77
N THR A 477 -13.15 -2.38 -3.90
CA THR A 477 -11.81 -1.79 -3.87
C THR A 477 -11.07 -2.26 -2.63
N VAL A 478 -9.87 -2.82 -2.77
CA VAL A 478 -8.97 -3.15 -1.67
C VAL A 478 -7.82 -2.16 -1.67
N THR A 479 -7.67 -1.39 -0.59
CA THR A 479 -6.50 -0.53 -0.38
C THR A 479 -5.59 -1.13 0.68
N ILE A 480 -4.33 -1.40 0.32
CA ILE A 480 -3.28 -1.77 1.25
C ILE A 480 -2.38 -0.55 1.46
N ALA A 481 -2.51 0.08 2.62
CA ALA A 481 -1.66 1.16 3.07
C ALA A 481 -0.71 0.62 4.14
N ALA A 482 0.54 0.39 3.77
CA ALA A 482 1.56 -0.15 4.65
C ALA A 482 2.88 0.57 4.45
N ASP A 483 3.72 0.62 5.48
CA ASP A 483 5.12 1.00 5.34
C ASP A 483 5.99 -0.13 4.81
N GLU A 484 5.65 -1.39 5.12
CA GLU A 484 6.27 -2.62 4.60
C GLU A 484 5.26 -3.77 4.43
N LEU A 485 5.41 -4.52 3.33
CA LEU A 485 4.61 -5.71 2.99
C LEU A 485 5.31 -6.99 3.49
N ASP A 486 5.55 -7.08 4.80
CA ASP A 486 6.24 -8.26 5.37
C ASP A 486 5.30 -9.42 5.69
N HIS A 487 3.98 -9.24 5.55
CA HIS A 487 2.96 -10.21 5.95
C HIS A 487 2.17 -10.69 4.73
N TYR A 488 1.90 -12.00 4.70
CA TYR A 488 1.25 -12.64 3.57
C TYR A 488 -0.24 -12.31 3.58
N VAL A 489 -0.67 -11.41 2.69
CA VAL A 489 -2.10 -11.15 2.46
C VAL A 489 -2.52 -11.89 1.19
N ALA A 490 -3.32 -12.94 1.36
CA ALA A 490 -3.98 -13.63 0.26
C ALA A 490 -5.32 -12.94 -0.05
N LEU A 491 -5.47 -12.43 -1.27
CA LEU A 491 -6.70 -11.76 -1.71
C LEU A 491 -7.41 -12.60 -2.78
N ALA A 492 -8.67 -12.94 -2.53
CA ALA A 492 -9.60 -13.47 -3.53
C ALA A 492 -10.65 -12.38 -3.80
N ALA A 493 -10.63 -11.78 -5.00
CA ALA A 493 -11.49 -10.62 -5.28
C ALA A 493 -12.95 -11.02 -5.57
N GLY A 494 -13.20 -12.28 -5.90
CA GLY A 494 -14.53 -12.77 -6.22
C GLY A 494 -15.00 -12.30 -7.60
N GLU A 495 -16.32 -12.18 -7.76
CA GLU A 495 -16.89 -11.68 -9.01
C GLU A 495 -16.96 -10.14 -8.99
N GLY A 496 -17.29 -9.53 -10.13
CA GLY A 496 -17.43 -8.07 -10.23
C GLY A 496 -16.21 -7.37 -10.81
N ARG A 497 -16.24 -6.04 -10.82
CA ARG A 497 -15.13 -5.21 -11.33
C ARG A 497 -14.33 -4.68 -10.16
N ASN A 498 -13.41 -5.50 -9.68
CA ASN A 498 -12.65 -5.22 -8.48
C ASN A 498 -11.39 -4.41 -8.77
N GLN A 499 -10.94 -3.62 -7.79
CA GLN A 499 -9.74 -2.79 -7.87
C GLN A 499 -8.82 -3.07 -6.68
N LEU A 500 -7.52 -3.16 -6.93
CA LEU A 500 -6.50 -3.21 -5.89
C LEU A 500 -5.70 -1.90 -5.90
N ALA A 501 -5.56 -1.27 -4.75
CA ALA A 501 -4.75 -0.08 -4.56
C ALA A 501 -3.64 -0.36 -3.53
N LEU A 502 -2.39 -0.17 -3.93
CA LEU A 502 -1.23 -0.24 -3.05
C LEU A 502 -0.75 1.19 -2.79
N ASP A 503 -0.93 1.66 -1.55
CA ASP A 503 -0.72 3.06 -1.16
C ASP A 503 0.46 3.19 -0.19
N PHE A 504 1.61 3.56 -0.74
CA PHE A 504 2.85 3.87 -0.02
C PHE A 504 3.13 5.38 0.01
N SER A 505 2.14 6.23 -0.28
CA SER A 505 2.30 7.68 -0.44
C SER A 505 2.88 8.42 0.78
N THR A 506 2.79 7.82 1.96
CA THR A 506 3.31 8.39 3.21
C THR A 506 4.80 8.12 3.44
N GLN A 507 5.42 7.29 2.58
CA GLN A 507 6.84 6.95 2.68
C GLN A 507 7.73 8.12 2.25
N THR A 508 8.91 8.22 2.85
CA THR A 508 9.90 9.29 2.56
C THR A 508 11.28 8.77 2.19
N THR A 509 11.42 7.45 2.09
CA THR A 509 12.66 6.77 1.71
C THR A 509 12.41 5.98 0.45
N GLY A 510 13.34 6.08 -0.51
CA GLY A 510 13.26 5.36 -1.77
C GLY A 510 13.08 3.85 -1.59
N LYS A 511 12.11 3.28 -2.30
CA LYS A 511 11.77 1.87 -2.36
C LYS A 511 12.28 1.27 -3.67
N LYS A 512 12.77 0.04 -3.58
CA LYS A 512 13.02 -0.80 -4.75
C LYS A 512 11.91 -1.85 -4.80
N GLY A 513 11.12 -1.83 -5.85
CA GLY A 513 9.99 -2.72 -6.06
C GLY A 513 10.11 -3.47 -7.38
N LEU A 514 9.62 -4.71 -7.38
CA LEU A 514 9.38 -5.49 -8.58
C LEU A 514 7.86 -5.53 -8.83
N LEU A 515 7.41 -4.98 -9.95
CA LEU A 515 6.02 -5.10 -10.41
C LEU A 515 5.93 -6.28 -11.40
N ASN A 516 5.65 -7.47 -10.89
CA ASN A 516 5.33 -8.64 -11.70
C ASN A 516 3.82 -8.92 -11.59
N LEU A 517 3.04 -8.59 -12.62
CA LEU A 517 1.60 -8.88 -12.64
C LEU A 517 1.25 -10.23 -13.30
N THR A 518 2.25 -11.08 -13.60
CA THR A 518 2.02 -12.45 -14.09
C THR A 518 2.16 -13.55 -13.04
N ASP A 519 2.88 -13.27 -11.95
CA ASP A 519 2.98 -14.18 -10.82
C ASP A 519 2.18 -13.66 -9.63
N THR A 520 1.78 -14.62 -8.80
CA THR A 520 1.18 -14.51 -7.48
C THR A 520 2.01 -13.70 -6.47
N GLU A 521 2.81 -12.70 -6.84
CA GLU A 521 3.63 -11.90 -5.92
C GLU A 521 3.83 -10.45 -6.42
N VAL A 522 3.21 -9.47 -5.75
CA VAL A 522 3.59 -8.04 -5.86
C VAL A 522 4.30 -7.63 -4.57
N GLY A 523 5.63 -7.53 -4.61
CA GLY A 523 6.42 -7.13 -3.42
C GLY A 523 6.21 -8.03 -2.19
N GLY A 524 5.93 -9.33 -2.40
CA GLY A 524 5.61 -10.29 -1.33
C GLY A 524 4.12 -10.55 -1.10
N LEU A 525 3.22 -9.82 -1.78
CA LEU A 525 1.77 -10.06 -1.72
C LEU A 525 1.32 -11.16 -2.69
N ASN A 526 0.76 -12.27 -2.16
CA ASN A 526 0.10 -13.26 -2.99
C ASN A 526 -1.33 -12.85 -3.36
N ILE A 527 -1.46 -12.29 -4.54
CA ILE A 527 -2.75 -11.94 -5.11
C ILE A 527 -3.09 -13.03 -6.13
N GLU A 528 -4.24 -13.69 -5.98
CA GLU A 528 -4.81 -14.50 -7.06
C GLU A 528 -5.36 -13.54 -8.13
N GLN A 529 -4.47 -12.98 -8.96
CA GLN A 529 -4.70 -11.74 -9.73
C GLN A 529 -5.71 -11.82 -10.88
N GLN A 530 -6.30 -12.99 -11.18
CA GLN A 530 -7.27 -13.11 -12.29
C GLN A 530 -8.61 -12.41 -11.99
N ASP A 531 -8.82 -11.90 -10.77
CA ASP A 531 -10.11 -11.35 -10.32
C ASP A 531 -10.16 -9.80 -10.23
N PHE A 532 -9.04 -9.09 -10.43
CA PHE A 532 -9.00 -7.61 -10.37
C PHE A 532 -9.05 -6.99 -11.78
N LEU A 533 -9.93 -6.01 -11.99
CA LEU A 533 -10.00 -5.23 -13.24
C LEU A 533 -8.86 -4.21 -13.34
N SER A 534 -8.48 -3.60 -12.22
CA SER A 534 -7.40 -2.62 -12.17
C SER A 534 -6.54 -2.70 -10.92
N ILE A 535 -5.28 -2.30 -11.08
CA ILE A 535 -4.30 -2.18 -9.99
C ILE A 535 -3.71 -0.76 -10.02
N ASP A 536 -3.82 -0.05 -8.91
CA ASP A 536 -3.21 1.26 -8.72
C ASP A 536 -2.08 1.15 -7.69
N ILE A 537 -0.91 1.67 -8.03
CA ILE A 537 0.26 1.69 -7.15
C ILE A 537 0.67 3.15 -6.98
N THR A 538 0.70 3.62 -5.75
CA THR A 538 1.18 4.95 -5.40
C THR A 538 2.35 4.81 -4.44
N LEU A 539 3.53 5.26 -4.87
CA LEU A 539 4.72 5.34 -4.05
C LEU A 539 4.83 6.70 -3.36
N GLY A 540 5.87 6.86 -2.55
CA GLY A 540 6.01 7.97 -1.61
C GLY A 540 6.88 9.10 -2.15
N SER A 541 7.71 9.65 -1.29
CA SER A 541 8.85 10.47 -1.71
C SER A 541 10.15 9.71 -1.52
N GLY A 542 11.18 10.05 -2.28
CA GLY A 542 12.46 9.37 -2.30
C GLY A 542 12.89 9.03 -3.72
N ARG A 543 13.91 8.18 -3.85
CA ARG A 543 14.37 7.64 -5.13
C ARG A 543 13.83 6.24 -5.29
N ASP A 544 12.70 6.12 -5.97
CA ASP A 544 11.98 4.88 -6.17
C ASP A 544 12.44 4.18 -7.46
N GLN A 545 12.45 2.84 -7.44
CA GLN A 545 12.77 2.02 -8.59
C GLN A 545 11.70 0.94 -8.76
N VAL A 546 11.07 0.90 -9.94
CA VAL A 546 10.02 -0.08 -10.29
C VAL A 546 10.36 -0.78 -11.59
N ASP A 547 10.44 -2.11 -11.56
CA ASP A 547 10.56 -2.94 -12.76
C ASP A 547 9.19 -3.54 -13.09
N VAL A 548 8.57 -3.16 -14.21
CA VAL A 548 7.31 -3.72 -14.74
C VAL A 548 7.63 -4.91 -15.63
N ILE A 549 7.54 -6.13 -15.08
CA ILE A 549 7.91 -7.36 -15.79
C ILE A 549 6.81 -7.81 -16.75
N ASN A 550 5.55 -7.62 -16.39
CA ASN A 550 4.39 -7.92 -17.21
C ASN A 550 3.15 -7.21 -16.64
N THR A 551 2.17 -6.92 -17.48
CA THR A 551 0.82 -6.49 -17.10
C THR A 551 -0.19 -7.47 -17.66
N TYR A 552 -1.17 -7.89 -16.86
CA TYR A 552 -2.30 -8.69 -17.36
C TYR A 552 -3.23 -7.81 -18.21
N SER A 553 -4.21 -8.39 -18.93
CA SER A 553 -5.06 -7.66 -19.90
C SER A 553 -6.00 -6.56 -19.31
N GLY A 554 -5.84 -6.21 -18.03
CA GLY A 554 -6.57 -5.16 -17.33
C GLY A 554 -5.89 -3.78 -17.40
N ILE A 555 -6.07 -2.98 -16.35
CA ILE A 555 -5.56 -1.61 -16.21
C ILE A 555 -4.55 -1.58 -15.04
N ALA A 556 -3.33 -1.11 -15.29
CA ALA A 556 -2.34 -0.83 -14.26
C ALA A 556 -2.01 0.67 -14.25
N ASN A 557 -2.04 1.32 -13.09
CA ASN A 557 -1.57 2.68 -12.92
C ASN A 557 -0.45 2.70 -11.88
N LEU A 558 0.67 3.32 -12.22
CA LEU A 558 1.83 3.49 -11.36
C LEU A 558 2.09 4.97 -11.16
N LYS A 559 2.20 5.37 -9.90
CA LYS A 559 2.57 6.71 -9.48
C LYS A 559 3.78 6.63 -8.57
N THR A 560 4.93 7.17 -8.97
CA THR A 560 6.17 7.06 -8.19
C THR A 560 6.32 8.15 -7.13
N GLY A 561 5.64 9.30 -7.31
CA GLY A 561 5.63 10.35 -6.29
C GLY A 561 6.86 11.26 -6.41
N ALA A 562 7.38 11.80 -5.31
CA ALA A 562 8.40 12.85 -5.39
C ALA A 562 9.83 12.34 -5.18
N GLY A 563 10.73 12.63 -6.10
CA GLY A 563 12.18 12.41 -6.07
C GLY A 563 12.65 11.72 -7.35
N ASP A 564 13.96 11.49 -7.49
CA ASP A 564 14.51 10.98 -8.76
C ASP A 564 14.20 9.49 -8.94
N ASP A 565 13.16 9.17 -9.71
CA ASP A 565 12.61 7.83 -9.81
C ASP A 565 13.06 7.09 -11.09
N THR A 566 12.87 5.77 -11.10
CA THR A 566 13.21 4.94 -12.25
C THR A 566 12.16 3.87 -12.48
N VAL A 567 11.54 3.85 -13.66
CA VAL A 567 10.57 2.85 -14.08
C VAL A 567 11.10 2.09 -15.31
N ASN A 568 11.31 0.79 -15.18
CA ASN A 568 11.71 -0.08 -16.30
C ASN A 568 10.54 -0.96 -16.74
N VAL A 569 9.98 -0.72 -17.92
CA VAL A 569 8.91 -1.51 -18.52
C VAL A 569 9.50 -2.61 -19.40
N LEU A 570 9.60 -3.82 -18.85
CA LEU A 570 10.18 -4.99 -19.49
C LEU A 570 9.18 -5.75 -20.36
N ASP A 571 7.90 -5.81 -19.97
CA ASP A 571 6.77 -6.25 -20.81
C ASP A 571 5.47 -5.58 -20.33
N ASN A 572 4.57 -5.29 -21.27
CA ASN A 572 3.24 -4.74 -21.00
C ASN A 572 2.21 -5.33 -21.98
N GLN A 573 1.16 -5.97 -21.46
CA GLN A 573 0.09 -6.61 -22.27
C GLN A 573 -1.31 -6.02 -22.01
N GLY A 574 -1.48 -5.25 -20.93
CA GLY A 574 -2.67 -4.44 -20.61
C GLY A 574 -2.42 -2.93 -20.74
N PHE A 575 -3.41 -2.13 -20.34
CA PHE A 575 -3.20 -0.67 -20.26
C PHE A 575 -2.27 -0.35 -19.09
N LEU A 576 -1.25 0.48 -19.32
CA LEU A 576 -0.31 0.95 -18.29
C LEU A 576 -0.24 2.48 -18.28
N GLY A 577 -0.62 3.11 -17.17
CA GLY A 577 -0.35 4.52 -16.89
C GLY A 577 0.82 4.67 -15.93
N ILE A 578 1.76 5.58 -16.22
CA ILE A 578 2.91 5.90 -15.37
C ILE A 578 2.91 7.41 -15.13
N GLU A 579 2.94 7.81 -13.86
CA GLU A 579 3.07 9.20 -13.41
C GLU A 579 4.27 9.32 -12.46
N THR A 580 5.29 10.13 -12.78
CA THR A 580 6.48 10.27 -11.92
C THR A 580 6.54 11.56 -11.10
N GLU A 581 5.55 12.45 -11.26
CA GLU A 581 5.37 13.70 -10.49
C GLU A 581 6.54 14.70 -10.45
N SER A 582 7.49 14.59 -9.53
CA SER A 582 8.53 15.62 -9.35
C SER A 582 9.85 14.97 -9.06
N GLY A 583 10.90 15.27 -9.81
CA GLY A 583 12.13 14.50 -9.72
C GLY A 583 12.96 14.64 -10.97
N HIS A 584 14.05 13.91 -11.08
CA HIS A 584 14.70 13.68 -12.38
C HIS A 584 14.49 12.21 -12.73
N ASP A 585 13.41 11.96 -13.45
CA ASP A 585 12.85 10.63 -13.58
C ASP A 585 13.30 9.93 -14.85
N LEU A 586 13.48 8.61 -14.77
CA LEU A 586 13.84 7.77 -15.90
C LEU A 586 12.76 6.73 -16.16
N VAL A 587 12.07 6.80 -17.30
CA VAL A 587 11.15 5.75 -17.77
C VAL A 587 11.74 5.05 -18.99
N SER A 588 12.04 3.77 -18.86
CA SER A 588 12.62 2.94 -19.91
C SER A 588 11.61 1.88 -20.37
N ILE A 589 11.33 1.79 -21.67
CA ILE A 589 10.35 0.85 -22.24
C ILE A 589 11.04 -0.10 -23.22
N GLU A 590 11.15 -1.37 -22.83
CA GLU A 590 11.72 -2.44 -23.66
C GLU A 590 10.66 -3.11 -24.54
N ARG A 591 9.48 -3.39 -24.00
CA ARG A 591 8.41 -4.09 -24.72
C ARG A 591 7.02 -3.65 -24.24
N THR A 592 6.12 -3.44 -25.19
CA THR A 592 4.70 -3.18 -24.91
C THR A 592 3.84 -3.61 -26.09
N THR A 593 2.75 -4.33 -25.82
CA THR A 593 1.77 -4.79 -26.81
C THR A 593 0.40 -4.11 -26.66
N ALA A 594 0.23 -3.33 -25.60
CA ALA A 594 -0.97 -2.55 -25.29
C ALA A 594 -0.60 -1.09 -25.01
N THR A 595 -1.59 -0.22 -24.77
CA THR A 595 -1.32 1.22 -24.61
C THR A 595 -0.51 1.49 -23.34
N THR A 596 0.56 2.29 -23.47
CA THR A 596 1.36 2.80 -22.35
C THR A 596 1.32 4.33 -22.37
N LEU A 597 0.87 4.94 -21.27
CA LEU A 597 0.87 6.38 -21.04
C LEU A 597 1.94 6.72 -20.01
N VAL A 598 2.80 7.68 -20.31
CA VAL A 598 3.86 8.17 -19.42
C VAL A 598 3.69 9.66 -19.23
N SER A 599 3.68 10.12 -17.98
CA SER A 599 3.72 11.53 -17.61
C SER A 599 4.79 11.78 -16.56
N THR A 600 5.78 12.63 -16.88
CA THR A 600 6.99 12.76 -16.04
C THR A 600 6.94 13.90 -15.03
N GLY A 601 6.09 14.92 -15.25
CA GLY A 601 5.89 15.98 -14.28
C GLY A 601 7.04 17.00 -14.24
N VAL A 602 7.52 17.43 -13.07
CA VAL A 602 8.52 18.52 -12.97
C VAL A 602 9.95 17.98 -12.79
N GLY A 603 10.89 18.49 -13.58
CA GLY A 603 12.32 18.26 -13.48
C GLY A 603 12.98 17.94 -14.82
N TYR A 604 14.17 17.33 -14.80
CA TYR A 604 14.88 16.90 -16.00
C TYR A 604 14.64 15.41 -16.21
N ASP A 605 13.60 15.09 -16.96
CA ASP A 605 13.13 13.72 -17.10
C ASP A 605 13.64 13.07 -18.39
N SER A 606 13.65 11.74 -18.41
CA SER A 606 14.12 10.96 -19.54
C SER A 606 13.18 9.79 -19.81
N VAL A 607 12.67 9.70 -21.04
CA VAL A 607 11.88 8.55 -21.51
C VAL A 607 12.61 7.89 -22.67
N ILE A 608 12.89 6.58 -22.55
CA ILE A 608 13.66 5.81 -23.53
C ILE A 608 12.81 4.66 -24.06
N LEU A 609 12.54 4.64 -25.36
CA LEU A 609 11.91 3.51 -26.07
C LEU A 609 12.99 2.68 -26.77
N GLY A 610 12.83 1.36 -26.75
CA GLY A 610 13.77 0.41 -27.35
C GLY A 610 14.95 0.05 -26.47
N ALA A 611 15.32 0.91 -25.51
CA ALA A 611 16.21 0.72 -24.36
C ALA A 611 17.18 -0.49 -24.42
N ARG A 612 17.22 -1.36 -23.41
CA ARG A 612 18.25 -2.43 -23.26
C ARG A 612 18.39 -3.37 -24.47
N GLN A 613 17.35 -3.49 -25.28
CA GLN A 613 17.35 -4.31 -26.50
C GLN A 613 17.73 -3.52 -27.76
N GLN A 614 17.75 -2.19 -27.66
CA GLN A 614 18.02 -1.22 -28.73
C GLN A 614 17.21 -1.50 -30.00
N THR A 615 15.92 -1.84 -29.84
CA THR A 615 15.00 -2.13 -30.94
C THR A 615 13.58 -1.64 -30.62
N LEU A 616 12.92 -1.05 -31.62
CA LEU A 616 11.55 -0.57 -31.50
C LEU A 616 10.51 -1.64 -31.88
N GLU A 617 10.92 -2.79 -32.42
CA GLU A 617 10.00 -3.86 -32.85
C GLU A 617 9.25 -4.51 -31.68
N ASN A 618 9.71 -4.33 -30.44
CA ASN A 618 9.00 -4.80 -29.25
C ASN A 618 7.91 -3.81 -28.77
N ILE A 619 7.80 -2.63 -29.39
CA ILE A 619 6.85 -1.58 -29.05
C ILE A 619 5.67 -1.64 -30.04
N GLN A 620 4.81 -2.64 -29.83
CA GLN A 620 3.66 -2.91 -30.69
C GLN A 620 2.39 -2.18 -30.24
N GLY A 621 2.28 -1.86 -28.96
CA GLY A 621 1.25 -1.00 -28.39
C GLY A 621 1.46 0.48 -28.72
N ARG A 622 0.43 1.31 -28.50
CA ARG A 622 0.56 2.78 -28.59
C ARG A 622 1.29 3.30 -27.37
N VAL A 623 2.33 4.10 -27.57
CA VAL A 623 2.99 4.83 -26.48
C VAL A 623 2.58 6.30 -26.56
N ILE A 624 2.20 6.88 -25.43
CA ILE A 624 1.86 8.30 -25.30
C ILE A 624 2.74 8.86 -24.19
N VAL A 625 3.52 9.91 -24.49
CA VAL A 625 4.45 10.54 -23.55
C VAL A 625 4.10 12.01 -23.40
N GLU A 626 3.82 12.41 -22.17
CA GLU A 626 3.55 13.79 -21.77
C GLU A 626 4.64 14.24 -20.79
N MET A 627 5.71 14.81 -21.34
CA MET A 627 6.78 15.41 -20.52
C MET A 627 6.26 16.71 -19.90
N GLY A 628 6.65 17.01 -18.66
CA GLY A 628 6.13 18.17 -17.93
C GLY A 628 7.04 19.40 -18.01
N GLU A 629 7.41 19.97 -16.86
CA GLU A 629 8.25 21.18 -16.82
C GLU A 629 9.70 20.84 -16.51
N GLY A 630 10.62 21.26 -17.37
CA GLY A 630 12.06 21.18 -17.17
C GLY A 630 12.72 20.60 -18.41
N GLY A 631 14.03 20.34 -18.36
CA GLY A 631 14.80 19.95 -19.54
C GLY A 631 14.66 18.46 -19.85
N ASP A 632 13.62 18.10 -20.59
CA ASP A 632 13.21 16.71 -20.78
C ASP A 632 13.75 16.08 -22.07
N SER A 633 14.18 14.82 -21.97
CA SER A 633 14.72 14.05 -23.10
C SER A 633 13.85 12.83 -23.46
N LEU A 634 13.52 12.72 -24.74
CA LEU A 634 12.84 11.56 -25.32
C LEU A 634 13.80 10.86 -26.29
N VAL A 635 14.11 9.60 -26.02
CA VAL A 635 15.04 8.80 -26.84
C VAL A 635 14.33 7.60 -27.44
N LEU A 636 14.48 7.42 -28.74
CA LEU A 636 14.10 6.20 -29.46
C LEU A 636 15.38 5.53 -29.93
N ASP A 637 15.71 4.37 -29.35
CA ASP A 637 16.94 3.64 -29.64
C ASP A 637 16.63 2.34 -30.39
N ALA A 638 16.95 2.34 -31.69
CA ALA A 638 16.93 1.20 -32.59
C ALA A 638 18.34 0.84 -33.11
N THR A 639 19.41 1.22 -32.39
CA THR A 639 20.81 1.15 -32.88
C THR A 639 21.26 -0.24 -33.37
N VAL A 640 20.63 -1.32 -32.90
CA VAL A 640 20.97 -2.70 -33.34
C VAL A 640 20.03 -3.27 -34.40
N ASP A 641 19.04 -2.50 -34.86
CA ASP A 641 18.17 -2.92 -35.96
C ASP A 641 18.99 -3.09 -37.24
N GLN A 642 18.63 -4.06 -38.09
CA GLN A 642 19.29 -4.36 -39.36
C GLN A 642 18.29 -4.44 -40.52
N VAL A 643 17.02 -4.17 -40.23
CA VAL A 643 15.92 -4.25 -41.19
C VAL A 643 15.68 -2.85 -41.71
N ASP A 644 15.55 -2.71 -43.04
CA ASP A 644 15.09 -1.49 -43.68
C ASP A 644 13.74 -1.05 -43.08
N ARG A 645 13.70 0.13 -42.47
CA ARG A 645 12.50 0.72 -41.89
C ARG A 645 12.07 1.98 -42.64
N GLU A 646 10.77 2.13 -42.80
CA GLU A 646 10.15 3.39 -43.20
C GLU A 646 9.58 4.09 -41.96
N GLY A 647 9.71 5.40 -41.88
CA GLY A 647 9.28 6.21 -40.75
C GLY A 647 8.79 7.60 -41.14
N MET A 648 7.92 8.18 -40.29
CA MET A 648 7.46 9.55 -40.40
C MET A 648 7.50 10.23 -39.03
N LEU A 649 8.09 11.42 -38.98
CA LEU A 649 8.20 12.32 -37.83
C LEU A 649 7.42 13.62 -38.11
N ASN A 650 6.52 13.97 -37.20
CA ASN A 650 5.93 15.30 -37.13
C ASN A 650 5.98 15.84 -35.69
N ALA A 651 5.56 17.09 -35.48
CA ALA A 651 5.69 17.81 -34.21
C ALA A 651 5.14 17.09 -32.95
N ASN A 652 4.26 16.09 -33.06
CA ASN A 652 3.70 15.37 -31.90
C ASN A 652 3.55 13.87 -32.10
N MET A 653 4.05 13.30 -33.20
CA MET A 653 3.85 11.89 -33.52
C MET A 653 5.01 11.31 -34.34
N ILE A 654 5.40 10.08 -33.99
CA ILE A 654 6.33 9.22 -34.74
C ILE A 654 5.59 7.94 -35.11
N THR A 655 5.65 7.55 -36.39
CA THR A 655 5.08 6.30 -36.91
C THR A 655 6.10 5.57 -37.77
N GLY A 656 5.92 4.25 -37.93
CA GLY A 656 6.88 3.41 -38.64
C GLY A 656 8.08 3.05 -37.74
N LEU A 657 9.27 2.89 -38.31
CA LEU A 657 10.52 2.61 -37.57
C LEU A 657 10.46 1.35 -36.70
N GLY A 658 9.58 0.41 -37.02
CA GLY A 658 9.32 -0.80 -36.22
C GLY A 658 8.27 -0.64 -35.12
N LEU A 659 7.78 0.58 -34.84
CA LEU A 659 6.66 0.83 -33.93
C LEU A 659 5.36 0.28 -34.52
N GLY A 660 4.56 -0.44 -33.72
CA GLY A 660 3.29 -1.00 -34.17
C GLY A 660 2.19 0.06 -34.38
N GLN A 661 1.87 0.83 -33.34
CA GLN A 661 0.81 1.86 -33.36
C GLN A 661 1.35 3.30 -33.34
N GLY A 662 2.67 3.47 -33.30
CA GLY A 662 3.37 4.74 -33.20
C GLY A 662 3.50 5.29 -31.76
N LEU A 663 4.26 6.38 -31.66
CA LEU A 663 4.50 7.16 -30.46
C LEU A 663 3.85 8.53 -30.62
N GLN A 664 3.02 8.94 -29.65
CA GLN A 664 2.55 10.31 -29.51
C GLN A 664 3.33 10.99 -28.38
N TYR A 665 3.79 12.21 -28.58
CA TYR A 665 4.59 12.91 -27.57
C TYR A 665 4.28 14.41 -27.50
N SER A 666 4.48 14.99 -26.31
CA SER A 666 4.45 16.44 -26.08
C SER A 666 5.37 16.82 -24.91
N GLY A 667 5.75 18.10 -24.84
CA GLY A 667 6.52 18.66 -23.72
C GLY A 667 8.03 18.43 -23.76
N ALA A 668 8.52 17.48 -24.55
CA ALA A 668 9.96 17.21 -24.64
C ALA A 668 10.77 18.44 -25.11
N ASP A 669 11.98 18.62 -24.56
CA ASP A 669 12.94 19.62 -25.00
C ASP A 669 13.95 19.07 -26.01
N SER A 670 14.34 17.79 -25.85
CA SER A 670 15.13 17.04 -26.80
C SER A 670 14.46 15.75 -27.25
N LEU A 671 14.55 15.45 -28.54
CA LEU A 671 14.17 14.19 -29.16
C LEU A 671 15.40 13.59 -29.85
N GLU A 672 15.81 12.40 -29.44
CA GLU A 672 16.92 11.68 -30.05
C GLU A 672 16.38 10.40 -30.73
N LEU A 673 16.66 10.25 -32.01
CA LEU A 673 16.31 9.09 -32.79
C LEU A 673 17.58 8.41 -33.31
N TYR A 674 17.84 7.19 -32.82
CA TYR A 674 18.93 6.35 -33.28
C TYR A 674 18.36 5.17 -34.06
N LEU A 675 18.68 5.08 -35.34
CA LEU A 675 18.33 3.94 -36.19
C LEU A 675 19.53 2.99 -36.34
N GLY A 676 19.36 1.97 -37.18
CA GLY A 676 20.19 0.77 -37.18
C GLY A 676 21.21 0.70 -38.32
N SER A 677 21.42 -0.51 -38.84
CA SER A 677 22.26 -0.77 -40.01
C SER A 677 21.45 -1.12 -41.27
N GLY A 678 20.14 -0.86 -41.27
CA GLY A 678 19.24 -1.11 -42.40
C GLY A 678 19.24 0.09 -43.35
N ASN A 679 18.72 -0.07 -44.57
CA ASN A 679 18.53 1.07 -45.47
C ASN A 679 17.22 1.77 -45.08
N ASP A 680 17.30 2.73 -44.18
CA ASP A 680 16.16 3.37 -43.55
C ASP A 680 15.66 4.58 -44.35
N SER A 681 14.35 4.82 -44.33
CA SER A 681 13.71 5.96 -44.98
C SER A 681 12.88 6.75 -43.98
N LEU A 682 13.30 7.98 -43.65
CA LEU A 682 12.63 8.85 -42.69
C LEU A 682 12.10 10.14 -43.33
N GLU A 683 10.80 10.36 -43.24
CA GLU A 683 10.16 11.63 -43.60
C GLU A 683 9.99 12.53 -42.35
N ILE A 684 10.60 13.72 -42.35
CA ILE A 684 10.48 14.73 -41.30
C ILE A 684 9.61 15.87 -41.81
N GLN A 685 8.37 15.94 -41.33
CA GLN A 685 7.39 16.96 -41.72
C GLN A 685 7.44 18.20 -40.82
N SER A 686 7.67 18.01 -39.53
CA SER A 686 7.83 19.12 -38.58
C SER A 686 8.50 18.68 -37.28
N ILE A 687 9.11 19.64 -36.58
CA ILE A 687 9.74 19.44 -35.27
C ILE A 687 9.14 20.38 -34.21
N ALA A 688 9.06 19.89 -32.98
CA ALA A 688 8.67 20.67 -31.80
C ALA A 688 9.81 20.77 -30.75
N PRO A 689 10.46 19.67 -30.34
CA PRO A 689 11.70 19.70 -29.56
C PRO A 689 12.91 20.02 -30.45
N ASN A 690 14.07 20.20 -29.81
CA ASN A 690 15.34 20.05 -30.50
C ASN A 690 15.51 18.57 -30.90
N THR A 691 15.82 18.29 -32.15
CA THR A 691 15.80 16.92 -32.67
C THR A 691 17.18 16.51 -33.18
N TYR A 692 17.65 15.36 -32.73
CA TYR A 692 18.85 14.70 -33.25
C TYR A 692 18.42 13.38 -33.89
N VAL A 693 18.75 13.20 -35.17
CA VAL A 693 18.49 11.98 -35.93
C VAL A 693 19.82 11.39 -36.35
N LYS A 694 19.98 10.10 -36.09
CA LYS A 694 21.11 9.30 -36.55
C LYS A 694 20.59 8.06 -37.24
N THR A 695 20.78 7.95 -38.56
CA THR A 695 20.24 6.80 -39.33
C THR A 695 21.14 5.56 -39.22
N GLY A 696 22.44 5.75 -38.99
CA GLY A 696 23.37 4.66 -38.73
C GLY A 696 24.02 4.18 -40.02
N ALA A 697 24.25 2.88 -40.19
CA ALA A 697 24.90 2.40 -41.42
C ALA A 697 23.86 1.93 -42.45
N GLY A 698 24.13 2.00 -43.74
CA GLY A 698 23.18 1.62 -44.78
C GLY A 698 23.03 2.73 -45.81
N ASP A 699 22.40 2.46 -46.95
CA ASP A 699 22.09 3.51 -47.91
C ASP A 699 20.76 4.19 -47.49
N ASP A 700 20.84 5.19 -46.61
CA ASP A 700 19.70 5.81 -45.95
C ASP A 700 19.08 6.97 -46.74
N GLN A 701 17.79 7.22 -46.51
CA GLN A 701 17.06 8.34 -47.09
C GLN A 701 16.37 9.18 -46.02
N VAL A 702 16.70 10.48 -45.97
CA VAL A 702 16.01 11.43 -45.09
C VAL A 702 15.34 12.51 -45.92
N ALA A 703 14.02 12.61 -45.87
CA ALA A 703 13.25 13.65 -46.53
C ALA A 703 12.77 14.69 -45.51
N ILE A 704 13.24 15.92 -45.64
CA ILE A 704 12.91 17.04 -44.76
C ILE A 704 11.99 18.00 -45.52
N ASP A 705 10.72 18.04 -45.12
CA ASP A 705 9.75 18.98 -45.65
C ASP A 705 9.74 20.26 -44.81
N HIS A 706 10.42 21.30 -45.29
CA HIS A 706 10.43 22.61 -44.66
C HIS A 706 9.43 23.57 -45.37
N ASP A 707 8.14 23.25 -45.32
CA ASP A 707 7.07 24.20 -45.64
C ASP A 707 6.70 25.03 -44.39
N ALA A 708 6.69 26.36 -44.51
CA ALA A 708 6.40 27.30 -43.42
C ALA A 708 5.02 27.12 -42.76
N ASN A 709 4.16 26.22 -43.26
CA ASN A 709 2.81 25.97 -42.79
C ASN A 709 2.62 24.74 -41.87
N VAL A 710 3.65 23.96 -41.53
CA VAL A 710 3.47 22.64 -40.87
C VAL A 710 3.78 22.57 -39.36
N GLY A 711 3.83 23.70 -38.65
CA GLY A 711 3.88 23.71 -37.18
C GLY A 711 5.28 23.71 -36.55
N ASN A 712 6.31 24.08 -37.31
CA ASN A 712 7.67 24.27 -36.80
C ASN A 712 7.75 25.41 -35.77
N GLN A 713 8.47 25.20 -34.67
CA GLN A 713 8.72 26.25 -33.67
C GLN A 713 10.02 27.01 -33.96
N ALA A 714 9.96 28.33 -33.93
CA ALA A 714 11.12 29.18 -34.17
C ALA A 714 12.19 29.00 -33.08
N GLY A 715 13.47 28.93 -33.47
CA GLY A 715 14.61 28.87 -32.55
C GLY A 715 14.99 27.49 -32.01
N LYS A 716 14.42 26.41 -32.56
CA LYS A 716 14.86 25.02 -32.31
C LYS A 716 16.02 24.63 -33.24
N TRP A 717 16.57 23.43 -33.07
CA TRP A 717 17.54 22.84 -34.00
C TRP A 717 17.19 21.40 -34.39
N LEU A 718 17.56 21.02 -35.62
CA LEU A 718 17.51 19.68 -36.17
C LEU A 718 18.93 19.31 -36.64
N ASN A 719 19.48 18.23 -36.09
CA ASN A 719 20.72 17.61 -36.58
C ASN A 719 20.38 16.26 -37.20
N VAL A 720 20.87 16.01 -38.41
CA VAL A 720 20.72 14.75 -39.12
C VAL A 720 22.11 14.21 -39.44
N GLU A 721 22.42 13.02 -38.95
CA GLU A 721 23.66 12.30 -39.22
C GLU A 721 23.34 10.98 -39.90
N THR A 722 23.84 10.76 -41.13
CA THR A 722 23.59 9.51 -41.87
C THR A 722 24.73 8.50 -41.83
N GLU A 723 25.88 8.87 -41.27
CA GLU A 723 27.06 8.02 -41.04
C GLU A 723 27.70 7.31 -42.25
N ALA A 724 27.34 6.07 -42.58
CA ALA A 724 28.12 5.25 -43.51
C ALA A 724 27.23 4.48 -44.47
N GLY A 725 27.52 4.55 -45.76
CA GLY A 725 26.63 4.14 -46.84
C GLY A 725 26.45 5.27 -47.84
N ASN A 726 25.72 5.06 -48.93
CA ASN A 726 25.48 6.11 -49.92
C ASN A 726 24.13 6.76 -49.64
N ASP A 727 24.16 7.79 -48.82
CA ASP A 727 22.96 8.37 -48.25
C ASP A 727 22.36 9.44 -49.15
N THR A 728 21.05 9.67 -48.99
CA THR A 728 20.36 10.74 -49.70
C THR A 728 19.51 11.56 -48.75
N VAL A 729 19.88 12.82 -48.57
CA VAL A 729 19.08 13.81 -47.83
C VAL A 729 18.35 14.71 -48.83
N ASN A 730 17.02 14.63 -48.84
CA ASN A 730 16.16 15.49 -49.63
C ASN A 730 15.60 16.62 -48.76
N LEU A 731 15.97 17.85 -49.09
CA LEU A 731 15.53 19.05 -48.40
C LEU A 731 14.63 19.88 -49.33
N LYS A 732 13.39 20.09 -48.94
CA LYS A 732 12.55 21.14 -49.54
C LYS A 732 12.72 22.41 -48.71
N SER A 733 13.25 23.47 -49.29
CA SER A 733 13.56 24.72 -48.59
C SER A 733 12.56 25.82 -48.91
N THR A 734 11.81 26.25 -47.89
CA THR A 734 11.12 27.55 -47.87
C THR A 734 11.38 28.28 -46.55
N GLY A 735 12.47 29.05 -46.44
CA GLY A 735 12.71 29.98 -45.32
C GLY A 735 12.79 29.34 -43.94
N PHE A 736 14.00 28.91 -43.55
CA PHE A 736 14.24 28.25 -42.26
C PHE A 736 13.61 28.99 -41.06
N THR A 737 13.11 28.25 -40.09
CA THR A 737 12.65 28.76 -38.78
C THR A 737 13.47 28.21 -37.62
N TYR A 738 14.26 27.17 -37.87
CA TYR A 738 15.16 26.48 -36.95
C TYR A 738 16.53 26.28 -37.61
N ASN A 739 17.55 25.95 -36.81
CA ASN A 739 18.87 25.60 -37.32
C ASN A 739 18.86 24.15 -37.81
N LEU A 740 19.25 23.92 -39.06
CA LEU A 740 19.39 22.59 -39.65
C LEU A 740 20.86 22.31 -39.91
N VAL A 741 21.36 21.22 -39.33
CA VAL A 741 22.68 20.65 -39.65
C VAL A 741 22.46 19.27 -40.26
N VAL A 742 23.07 19.03 -41.42
CA VAL A 742 23.08 17.74 -42.10
C VAL A 742 24.51 17.28 -42.24
N ASP A 743 24.86 16.14 -41.65
CA ASP A 743 26.15 15.49 -41.83
C ASP A 743 25.92 14.14 -42.51
N THR A 744 26.40 13.99 -43.74
CA THR A 744 26.13 12.76 -44.48
C THR A 744 27.16 11.67 -44.20
N GLY A 745 28.31 12.02 -43.61
CA GLY A 745 29.41 11.08 -43.45
C GLY A 745 30.33 11.03 -44.66
N GLU A 746 31.21 10.03 -44.70
CA GLU A 746 32.27 9.90 -45.70
C GLU A 746 31.94 8.75 -46.67
N ASP A 747 31.25 8.99 -47.79
CA ASP A 747 30.96 7.96 -48.82
C ASP A 747 30.55 8.58 -50.20
N GLN A 748 29.38 8.27 -50.77
CA GLN A 748 28.88 8.87 -52.05
C GLN A 748 27.53 9.54 -51.85
N ASP A 749 27.49 10.47 -50.91
CA ASP A 749 26.26 11.00 -50.38
C ASP A 749 25.72 12.14 -51.22
N LYS A 750 24.39 12.24 -51.20
CA LYS A 750 23.64 13.21 -51.98
C LYS A 750 22.82 14.09 -51.08
N LEU A 751 23.08 15.38 -51.15
CA LEU A 751 22.22 16.41 -50.59
C LEU A 751 21.42 17.05 -51.73
N ASN A 752 20.13 16.71 -51.80
CA ASN A 752 19.20 17.25 -52.79
C ASN A 752 18.42 18.41 -52.16
N ILE A 753 18.59 19.62 -52.66
CA ILE A 753 17.95 20.83 -52.18
C ILE A 753 16.99 21.33 -53.25
N GLN A 754 15.70 21.35 -52.93
CA GLN A 754 14.70 22.05 -53.72
C GLN A 754 14.49 23.43 -53.10
N ALA A 755 15.03 24.48 -53.72
CA ALA A 755 14.93 25.85 -53.23
C ALA A 755 13.78 26.61 -53.91
N GLN A 756 13.08 27.45 -53.16
CA GLN A 756 12.11 28.40 -53.70
C GLN A 756 12.61 29.84 -53.51
N PRO A 757 12.95 30.56 -54.58
CA PRO A 757 13.33 31.97 -54.51
C PRO A 757 12.20 32.80 -53.87
N SER A 758 12.53 33.63 -52.89
CA SER A 758 11.55 34.44 -52.15
C SER A 758 10.86 35.53 -53.00
N VAL A 759 11.40 35.86 -54.17
CA VAL A 759 10.81 36.79 -55.16
C VAL A 759 11.33 36.43 -56.56
N ALA A 760 10.44 36.24 -57.54
CA ALA A 760 10.81 35.98 -58.93
C ALA A 760 11.55 37.20 -59.54
N GLY A 761 12.72 36.98 -60.16
CA GLY A 761 13.45 37.98 -60.93
C GLY A 761 14.39 38.93 -60.18
N GLU A 762 14.59 38.80 -58.87
CA GLU A 762 15.68 39.51 -58.16
C GLU A 762 16.94 38.63 -58.09
N GLY A 763 18.05 39.12 -58.66
CA GLY A 763 19.32 38.38 -58.68
C GLY A 763 19.78 37.97 -57.28
N SER A 764 19.85 36.66 -57.04
CA SER A 764 20.29 36.08 -55.78
C SER A 764 21.76 35.65 -55.88
N LEU A 765 22.60 36.18 -55.00
CA LEU A 765 23.97 35.69 -54.83
C LEU A 765 23.90 34.31 -54.16
N LEU A 766 24.31 33.29 -54.89
CA LEU A 766 24.45 31.92 -54.41
C LEU A 766 25.92 31.66 -54.07
N VAL A 767 26.19 31.41 -52.79
CA VAL A 767 27.52 31.09 -52.28
C VAL A 767 27.51 29.68 -51.73
N THR A 768 28.36 28.82 -52.27
CA THR A 768 28.52 27.43 -51.81
C THR A 768 29.92 27.22 -51.25
N THR A 769 30.00 26.51 -50.14
CA THR A 769 31.22 26.19 -49.41
C THR A 769 31.18 24.73 -48.95
N GLU A 770 32.23 24.25 -48.29
CA GLU A 770 32.22 22.91 -47.66
C GLU A 770 31.11 22.74 -46.62
N THR A 771 30.65 23.83 -46.00
CA THR A 771 29.75 23.74 -44.85
C THR A 771 28.37 24.39 -45.05
N GLN A 772 28.18 25.14 -46.13
CA GLN A 772 27.02 26.04 -46.30
C GLN A 772 26.68 26.26 -47.77
N VAL A 773 25.37 26.34 -48.03
CA VAL A 773 24.76 26.91 -49.24
C VAL A 773 23.95 28.13 -48.82
N LEU A 774 24.38 29.33 -49.24
CA LEU A 774 23.76 30.60 -48.88
C LEU A 774 23.12 31.26 -50.11
N GLY A 775 21.90 31.81 -49.95
CA GLY A 775 21.14 32.44 -51.03
C GLY A 775 19.90 31.62 -51.43
N LEU A 776 19.04 32.18 -52.30
CA LEU A 776 17.85 31.49 -52.82
C LEU A 776 16.90 30.96 -51.72
N GLY A 777 16.75 31.74 -50.64
CA GLY A 777 15.92 31.38 -49.48
C GLY A 777 16.63 30.52 -48.43
N LEU A 778 17.88 30.11 -48.68
CA LEU A 778 18.79 29.48 -47.71
C LEU A 778 19.61 30.57 -47.01
N ASP A 779 19.87 30.39 -45.72
CA ASP A 779 20.68 31.29 -44.91
C ASP A 779 21.60 30.52 -43.95
N GLU A 780 22.26 31.25 -43.05
CA GLU A 780 23.28 30.70 -42.13
C GLU A 780 22.77 29.61 -41.17
N ARG A 781 21.44 29.47 -41.05
CA ARG A 781 20.80 28.44 -40.22
C ARG A 781 20.85 27.06 -40.85
N PHE A 782 21.13 26.97 -42.15
CA PHE A 782 21.41 25.70 -42.82
C PHE A 782 22.92 25.47 -42.94
N GLN A 783 23.36 24.33 -42.42
CA GLN A 783 24.72 23.83 -42.58
C GLN A 783 24.66 22.40 -43.07
N HIS A 784 25.57 22.05 -43.96
CA HIS A 784 25.81 20.67 -44.36
C HIS A 784 27.27 20.33 -44.09
N ASN A 785 27.61 19.08 -43.87
CA ASN A 785 28.99 18.60 -43.77
C ASN A 785 29.11 17.33 -44.60
N GLN A 786 30.30 17.14 -45.17
CA GLN A 786 30.76 15.92 -45.82
C GLN A 786 29.98 15.39 -47.02
N ALA A 787 28.82 15.97 -47.37
CA ALA A 787 28.16 15.67 -48.64
C ALA A 787 29.17 15.72 -49.80
N GLU A 788 29.17 14.73 -50.68
CA GLU A 788 30.02 14.68 -51.87
C GLU A 788 29.33 15.23 -53.12
N VAL A 789 28.00 15.09 -53.19
CA VAL A 789 27.17 15.64 -54.27
C VAL A 789 26.08 16.52 -53.69
N VAL A 790 26.09 17.80 -54.07
CA VAL A 790 25.01 18.74 -53.74
C VAL A 790 24.23 19.04 -55.02
N ASN A 791 22.97 18.61 -55.05
CA ASN A 791 22.03 18.92 -56.12
C ASN A 791 21.11 20.05 -55.67
N LEU A 792 21.15 21.19 -56.36
CA LEU A 792 20.25 22.33 -56.12
C LEU A 792 19.30 22.46 -57.31
N THR A 793 18.00 22.39 -57.05
CA THR A 793 16.95 22.55 -58.06
C THR A 793 16.08 23.75 -57.70
N LEU A 794 15.84 24.63 -58.67
CA LEU A 794 14.98 25.80 -58.52
C LEU A 794 13.58 25.53 -59.11
N THR A 795 12.82 26.59 -59.36
CA THR A 795 11.42 26.48 -59.81
C THR A 795 11.31 26.72 -61.31
N ASP A 796 10.20 26.34 -61.95
CA ASP A 796 9.96 26.64 -63.37
C ASP A 796 9.66 28.14 -63.67
N ALA A 797 10.16 29.06 -62.85
CA ALA A 797 9.98 30.49 -63.01
C ALA A 797 11.32 31.13 -63.41
N PRO A 798 11.33 32.23 -64.19
CA PRO A 798 12.57 32.91 -64.56
C PRO A 798 13.42 33.28 -63.34
N ASP A 799 14.61 32.70 -63.28
CA ASP A 799 15.53 32.80 -62.16
C ASP A 799 16.80 33.57 -62.54
N THR A 800 17.35 34.34 -61.59
CA THR A 800 18.63 35.03 -61.78
C THR A 800 19.58 34.67 -60.65
N VAL A 801 20.65 33.95 -60.98
CA VAL A 801 21.61 33.37 -60.04
C VAL A 801 22.99 33.94 -60.31
N VAL A 802 23.66 34.44 -59.26
CA VAL A 802 25.09 34.76 -59.31
C VAL A 802 25.81 33.72 -58.47
N LEU A 803 26.56 32.82 -59.12
CA LEU A 803 27.23 31.69 -58.47
C LEU A 803 28.68 32.03 -58.08
N PHE A 804 28.98 31.85 -56.81
CA PHE A 804 30.33 31.81 -56.27
C PHE A 804 30.53 30.48 -55.55
N ASN A 805 31.14 29.52 -56.26
CA ASN A 805 31.26 28.14 -55.81
C ASN A 805 32.67 27.80 -55.33
N GLU A 806 32.83 27.67 -54.01
CA GLU A 806 34.08 27.24 -53.35
C GLU A 806 34.01 25.82 -52.78
N TYR A 807 32.96 25.06 -53.10
CA TYR A 807 32.81 23.67 -52.69
C TYR A 807 33.84 22.77 -53.42
N SER A 808 34.24 21.67 -52.79
CA SER A 808 35.25 20.74 -53.34
C SER A 808 34.66 19.46 -53.95
N GLY A 809 33.39 19.16 -53.67
CA GLY A 809 32.67 18.03 -54.26
C GLY A 809 32.06 18.31 -55.64
N GLU A 810 31.00 17.56 -55.99
CA GLU A 810 30.19 17.79 -57.19
C GLU A 810 28.99 18.71 -56.85
N PHE A 811 28.87 19.83 -57.54
CA PHE A 811 27.75 20.76 -57.39
C PHE A 811 26.92 20.76 -58.67
N ASN A 812 25.66 20.36 -58.56
CA ASN A 812 24.73 20.30 -59.67
C ASN A 812 23.65 21.36 -59.46
N LEU A 813 23.53 22.30 -60.38
CA LEU A 813 22.52 23.36 -60.36
C LEU A 813 21.55 23.16 -61.52
N ASN A 814 20.28 22.93 -61.20
CA ASN A 814 19.19 22.93 -62.16
C ASN A 814 18.30 24.16 -61.91
N THR A 815 18.23 25.10 -62.84
CA THR A 815 17.44 26.34 -62.66
C THR A 815 15.94 26.15 -62.95
N GLY A 816 15.50 24.96 -63.35
CA GLY A 816 14.12 24.71 -63.75
C GLY A 816 13.85 25.19 -65.16
N GLY A 817 12.58 25.25 -65.58
CA GLY A 817 12.22 26.00 -66.79
C GLY A 817 12.07 27.50 -66.54
N GLY A 818 12.02 28.32 -67.60
CA GLY A 818 12.00 29.78 -67.49
C GLY A 818 13.08 30.40 -68.35
N ASN A 819 13.11 31.72 -68.45
CA ASN A 819 14.23 32.42 -69.08
C ASN A 819 15.21 32.81 -67.98
N ASP A 820 16.21 31.98 -67.77
CA ASP A 820 17.09 32.05 -66.62
C ASP A 820 18.37 32.80 -66.93
N THR A 821 18.96 33.43 -65.92
CA THR A 821 20.25 34.11 -66.03
C THR A 821 21.19 33.62 -64.94
N LEU A 822 22.26 32.91 -65.33
CA LEU A 822 23.31 32.43 -64.44
C LEU A 822 24.62 33.15 -64.69
N MET A 823 25.20 33.76 -63.65
CA MET A 823 26.54 34.35 -63.68
C MET A 823 27.49 33.57 -62.79
N ILE A 824 28.40 32.80 -63.37
CA ILE A 824 29.45 32.04 -62.67
C ILE A 824 30.66 32.93 -62.46
N LEU A 825 30.82 33.47 -61.25
CA LEU A 825 31.95 34.33 -60.88
C LEU A 825 33.21 33.52 -60.55
N GLU A 826 33.04 32.42 -59.82
CA GLU A 826 34.09 31.51 -59.40
C GLU A 826 33.49 30.10 -59.31
N ASN A 827 34.25 29.11 -59.77
CA ASN A 827 33.93 27.70 -59.58
C ASN A 827 35.20 26.91 -59.27
N THR A 828 35.25 26.27 -58.10
CA THR A 828 36.35 25.37 -57.70
C THR A 828 35.93 23.92 -57.59
N SER A 829 34.67 23.59 -57.90
CA SER A 829 34.10 22.24 -57.81
C SER A 829 33.89 21.64 -59.20
N VAL A 830 33.61 20.33 -59.27
CA VAL A 830 32.96 19.79 -60.47
C VAL A 830 31.55 20.38 -60.53
N LEU A 831 31.25 21.16 -61.56
CA LEU A 831 30.00 21.90 -61.69
C LEU A 831 29.19 21.36 -62.87
N HIS A 832 27.96 20.93 -62.65
CA HIS A 832 26.99 20.71 -63.72
C HIS A 832 25.88 21.76 -63.59
N VAL A 833 25.53 22.40 -64.69
CA VAL A 833 24.43 23.36 -64.77
C VAL A 833 23.46 22.87 -65.83
N GLU A 834 22.17 22.84 -65.49
CA GLU A 834 21.05 22.59 -66.39
C GLU A 834 20.06 23.75 -66.28
N THR A 835 19.79 24.49 -67.36
CA THR A 835 18.76 25.55 -67.38
C THR A 835 17.45 25.12 -68.06
N ALA A 836 17.40 23.87 -68.49
CA ALA A 836 16.23 23.17 -69.00
C ALA A 836 15.50 23.84 -70.18
N ALA A 837 14.50 24.69 -69.96
CA ALA A 837 13.64 25.17 -71.05
C ALA A 837 13.30 26.66 -70.93
N GLY A 838 13.65 27.43 -71.95
CA GLY A 838 13.44 28.87 -72.08
C GLY A 838 14.67 29.53 -72.69
N ASP A 839 14.61 30.85 -72.94
CA ASP A 839 15.76 31.55 -73.53
C ASP A 839 16.73 31.96 -72.42
N ASP A 840 17.78 31.17 -72.21
CA ASP A 840 18.65 31.26 -71.04
C ASP A 840 19.94 32.03 -71.31
N THR A 841 20.53 32.62 -70.27
CA THR A 841 21.80 33.33 -70.35
C THR A 841 22.78 32.84 -69.29
N ILE A 842 23.88 32.21 -69.70
CA ILE A 842 24.97 31.80 -68.79
C ILE A 842 26.22 32.62 -69.05
N ARG A 843 26.74 33.32 -68.04
CA ARG A 843 28.04 34.01 -68.09
C ARG A 843 29.08 33.32 -67.22
N VAL A 844 30.17 32.86 -67.83
CA VAL A 844 31.30 32.20 -67.16
C VAL A 844 32.49 33.12 -67.06
N GLN A 845 32.91 33.46 -65.83
CA GLN A 845 34.09 34.29 -65.60
C GLN A 845 35.32 33.47 -65.19
N GLN A 846 35.19 32.61 -64.17
CA GLN A 846 36.31 31.81 -63.65
C GLN A 846 35.89 30.39 -63.32
N THR A 847 36.70 29.43 -63.76
CA THR A 847 36.54 28.01 -63.42
C THR A 847 37.92 27.38 -63.20
N SER A 848 38.11 26.80 -62.02
CA SER A 848 39.35 26.13 -61.61
C SER A 848 39.21 24.60 -61.63
N GLU A 849 37.97 24.09 -61.63
CA GLU A 849 37.61 22.69 -61.85
C GLU A 849 36.59 22.56 -63.00
N LYS A 850 36.34 21.31 -63.41
CA LYS A 850 35.53 21.00 -64.60
C LYS A 850 34.10 21.55 -64.47
N ALA A 851 33.63 22.25 -65.51
CA ALA A 851 32.26 22.73 -65.59
C ALA A 851 31.57 22.21 -66.86
N PHE A 852 30.33 21.77 -66.71
CA PHE A 852 29.43 21.33 -67.77
C PHE A 852 28.19 22.19 -67.72
N LEU A 853 27.87 22.81 -68.84
CA LEU A 853 26.72 23.70 -68.97
C LEU A 853 25.81 23.11 -70.05
N GLU A 854 24.57 22.82 -69.66
CA GLU A 854 23.51 22.32 -70.54
C GLU A 854 22.38 23.36 -70.49
N THR A 855 22.17 24.11 -71.57
CA THR A 855 21.13 25.17 -71.57
C THR A 855 19.75 24.63 -71.93
N GLY A 856 19.70 23.63 -72.82
CA GLY A 856 18.49 22.84 -73.07
C GLY A 856 17.69 23.32 -74.28
N GLU A 857 16.41 23.65 -74.13
CA GLU A 857 15.54 24.08 -75.23
C GLU A 857 15.27 25.59 -75.16
N GLY A 858 15.55 26.36 -76.21
CA GLY A 858 15.34 27.82 -76.24
C GLY A 858 16.42 28.51 -77.06
N ASP A 859 16.31 29.83 -77.29
CA ASP A 859 17.40 30.58 -77.94
C ASP A 859 18.40 31.06 -76.87
N ASP A 860 19.45 30.27 -76.63
CA ASP A 860 20.32 30.44 -75.47
C ASP A 860 21.58 31.28 -75.73
N LEU A 861 22.06 31.98 -74.71
CA LEU A 861 23.29 32.80 -74.75
C LEU A 861 24.30 32.35 -73.69
N VAL A 862 25.44 31.81 -74.13
CA VAL A 862 26.58 31.51 -73.24
C VAL A 862 27.71 32.50 -73.49
N VAL A 863 28.10 33.25 -72.45
CA VAL A 863 29.19 34.23 -72.49
C VAL A 863 30.39 33.75 -71.68
N VAL A 864 31.52 33.50 -72.34
CA VAL A 864 32.77 33.12 -71.68
C VAL A 864 33.72 34.31 -71.68
N GLY A 865 33.98 34.89 -70.50
CA GLY A 865 34.85 36.04 -70.34
C GLY A 865 34.55 36.83 -69.06
N ASN A 866 35.61 37.18 -68.34
CA ASN A 866 35.50 37.97 -67.12
C ASN A 866 35.05 39.42 -67.41
N ALA A 867 34.79 40.20 -66.35
CA ALA A 867 34.36 41.60 -66.48
C ALA A 867 35.39 42.50 -67.22
N THR A 868 36.66 42.11 -67.23
CA THR A 868 37.72 42.78 -67.98
C THR A 868 37.87 42.30 -69.43
N GLN A 869 36.93 41.50 -69.94
CA GLN A 869 36.94 40.96 -71.32
C GLN A 869 38.16 40.05 -71.59
N LEU A 870 38.50 39.21 -70.61
CA LEU A 870 39.54 38.18 -70.72
C LEU A 870 38.97 36.80 -70.38
N VAL A 871 39.39 35.78 -71.12
CA VAL A 871 39.03 34.37 -70.85
C VAL A 871 40.04 33.65 -69.97
N SER A 872 41.08 34.34 -69.52
CA SER A 872 42.18 33.74 -68.74
C SER A 872 41.75 33.17 -67.40
N GLY A 873 40.56 33.50 -66.88
CA GLY A 873 40.01 32.93 -65.65
C GLY A 873 39.48 31.49 -65.80
N VAL A 874 39.32 30.99 -67.03
CA VAL A 874 38.87 29.62 -67.31
C VAL A 874 40.10 28.70 -67.37
N HIS A 875 40.45 28.11 -66.23
CA HIS A 875 41.65 27.29 -66.04
C HIS A 875 41.40 25.78 -66.16
N ALA A 876 40.14 25.35 -66.12
CA ALA A 876 39.73 23.94 -66.22
C ALA A 876 38.91 23.67 -67.50
N PRO A 877 38.64 22.39 -67.84
CA PRO A 877 37.76 22.07 -68.96
C PRO A 877 36.35 22.64 -68.75
N LEU A 878 35.91 23.45 -69.71
CA LEU A 878 34.54 23.94 -69.82
C LEU A 878 33.89 23.26 -71.03
N LEU A 879 32.79 22.55 -70.78
CA LEU A 879 31.95 21.91 -71.79
C LEU A 879 30.61 22.62 -71.82
N ILE A 880 30.19 23.03 -73.01
CA ILE A 880 28.96 23.77 -73.24
C ILE A 880 28.14 22.96 -74.23
N ASP A 881 26.93 22.58 -73.87
CA ASP A 881 25.94 22.01 -74.77
C ASP A 881 24.74 22.95 -74.75
N THR A 882 24.47 23.58 -75.89
CA THR A 882 23.36 24.52 -75.98
C THR A 882 22.03 23.86 -76.35
N GLY A 883 22.03 22.56 -76.65
CA GLY A 883 20.81 21.82 -76.91
C GLY A 883 20.10 22.25 -78.20
N ALA A 884 18.83 22.63 -78.10
CA ALA A 884 17.94 22.87 -79.22
C ALA A 884 17.45 24.32 -79.26
N GLY A 885 17.76 25.03 -80.35
CA GLY A 885 17.41 26.43 -80.47
C GLY A 885 18.18 27.14 -81.55
N VAL A 886 18.24 28.46 -81.48
CA VAL A 886 19.28 29.26 -82.14
C VAL A 886 20.21 29.82 -81.07
N ASP A 887 21.31 29.13 -80.83
CA ASP A 887 22.13 29.39 -79.66
C ASP A 887 23.38 30.21 -79.99
N GLU A 888 23.71 31.16 -79.10
CA GLU A 888 24.89 31.99 -79.21
C GLU A 888 25.94 31.66 -78.14
N LEU A 889 27.16 31.33 -78.58
CA LEU A 889 28.35 31.30 -77.73
C LEU A 889 29.22 32.53 -78.00
N MET A 890 29.28 33.45 -77.02
CA MET A 890 30.16 34.60 -77.06
C MET A 890 31.41 34.38 -76.21
N VAL A 891 32.57 34.30 -76.84
CA VAL A 891 33.87 34.19 -76.16
C VAL A 891 34.56 35.56 -76.18
N ASP A 892 34.56 36.24 -75.03
CA ASP A 892 35.03 37.61 -74.88
C ASP A 892 36.46 37.67 -74.33
N ASN A 893 37.43 37.75 -75.27
CA ASN A 893 38.85 37.94 -74.98
C ASN A 893 39.36 39.27 -75.57
N ALA A 894 38.51 40.29 -75.66
CA ALA A 894 38.79 41.56 -76.33
C ALA A 894 39.88 42.42 -75.66
N ALA A 895 40.19 42.18 -74.38
CA ALA A 895 41.24 42.91 -73.67
C ALA A 895 42.63 42.25 -73.73
N ASP A 896 42.78 41.12 -74.42
CA ASP A 896 44.04 40.39 -74.48
C ASP A 896 45.10 41.10 -75.35
N GLU A 897 46.24 41.45 -74.75
CA GLU A 897 47.31 42.19 -75.42
C GLU A 897 48.35 41.28 -76.13
N TYR A 898 48.25 39.96 -75.96
CA TYR A 898 49.22 39.01 -76.49
C TYR A 898 48.89 38.54 -77.90
N ASP A 899 49.91 38.26 -78.72
CA ASP A 899 49.76 37.61 -80.03
C ASP A 899 49.21 36.17 -79.81
N ARG A 900 47.96 35.89 -80.20
CA ARG A 900 47.35 34.54 -80.10
C ARG A 900 47.32 33.82 -81.44
N THR A 901 47.41 32.50 -81.39
CA THR A 901 47.07 31.62 -82.51
C THR A 901 45.85 30.81 -82.11
N VAL A 902 44.68 31.22 -82.60
CA VAL A 902 43.39 30.65 -82.22
C VAL A 902 42.97 29.62 -83.27
N ASN A 903 42.66 28.40 -82.83
CA ASN A 903 42.09 27.36 -83.70
C ASN A 903 40.64 27.13 -83.28
N ILE A 904 39.74 27.31 -84.24
CA ILE A 904 38.30 27.06 -84.09
C ILE A 904 37.91 25.90 -84.99
N THR A 905 37.24 24.93 -84.38
CA THR A 905 36.69 23.73 -85.03
C THR A 905 35.21 23.63 -84.63
N PRO A 906 34.39 22.79 -85.29
CA PRO A 906 32.97 22.66 -84.97
C PRO A 906 32.64 22.27 -83.52
N SER A 907 33.61 21.80 -82.74
CA SER A 907 33.38 21.40 -81.34
C SER A 907 34.42 21.91 -80.34
N THR A 908 35.41 22.69 -80.79
CA THR A 908 36.48 23.18 -79.89
C THR A 908 37.05 24.53 -80.34
N ILE A 909 37.35 25.37 -79.34
CA ILE A 909 38.08 26.63 -79.49
C ILE A 909 39.34 26.55 -78.63
N SER A 910 40.51 26.72 -79.24
CA SER A 910 41.80 26.64 -78.54
C SER A 910 42.72 27.81 -78.91
N GLY A 911 43.72 28.08 -78.06
CA GLY A 911 44.73 29.11 -78.32
C GLY A 911 44.35 30.53 -77.89
N LEU A 912 43.24 30.70 -77.15
CA LEU A 912 42.79 31.97 -76.56
C LEU A 912 43.54 32.36 -75.28
N GLY A 913 44.34 31.46 -74.72
CA GLY A 913 45.02 31.66 -73.44
C GLY A 913 44.44 30.94 -72.25
N THR A 914 43.36 30.21 -72.47
CA THR A 914 42.91 29.14 -71.57
C THR A 914 43.92 27.99 -71.58
N VAL A 915 43.99 27.25 -70.48
CA VAL A 915 44.87 26.06 -70.36
C VAL A 915 44.32 24.89 -71.20
N TYR A 916 43.00 24.74 -71.20
CA TYR A 916 42.27 23.72 -71.97
C TYR A 916 41.48 24.37 -73.11
N PRO A 917 41.25 23.68 -74.23
CA PRO A 917 40.29 24.12 -75.25
C PRO A 917 38.89 24.23 -74.65
N LEU A 918 38.17 25.30 -74.98
CA LEU A 918 36.73 25.39 -74.73
C LEU A 918 36.05 24.38 -75.66
N ARG A 919 35.17 23.53 -75.11
CA ARG A 919 34.39 22.57 -75.89
C ARG A 919 32.95 23.05 -75.96
N HIS A 920 32.37 22.99 -77.14
CA HIS A 920 30.98 23.34 -77.35
C HIS A 920 30.30 22.34 -78.28
N GLU A 921 29.01 22.15 -78.09
CA GLU A 921 28.07 21.42 -78.93
C GLU A 921 26.75 22.23 -78.98
N GLY A 922 25.89 21.99 -79.97
CA GLY A 922 24.66 22.77 -80.17
C GLY A 922 24.86 24.11 -80.90
N VAL A 923 25.82 24.93 -80.48
CA VAL A 923 26.02 26.34 -80.94
C VAL A 923 25.81 26.62 -82.45
N GLU A 924 24.78 27.42 -82.78
CA GLU A 924 24.55 27.97 -84.13
C GLU A 924 25.33 29.26 -84.42
N LEU A 925 25.49 30.12 -83.41
CA LEU A 925 26.11 31.43 -83.51
C LEU A 925 27.35 31.50 -82.62
N LEU A 926 28.54 31.34 -83.21
CA LEU A 926 29.80 31.47 -82.49
C LEU A 926 30.43 32.86 -82.73
N ASN A 927 30.58 33.64 -81.65
CA ASN A 927 31.19 34.96 -81.65
C ASN A 927 32.46 34.96 -80.78
N VAL A 928 33.62 35.17 -81.40
CA VAL A 928 34.90 35.22 -80.68
C VAL A 928 35.53 36.59 -80.81
N ALA A 929 35.60 37.32 -79.70
CA ALA A 929 36.26 38.62 -79.60
C ALA A 929 37.74 38.43 -79.19
N LEU A 930 38.65 39.02 -79.96
CA LEU A 930 40.09 38.93 -79.74
C LEU A 930 40.68 40.32 -79.48
N GLY A 931 41.70 40.39 -78.62
CA GLY A 931 42.29 41.66 -78.23
C GLY A 931 43.32 42.25 -79.20
N SER A 932 44.15 43.17 -78.68
CA SER A 932 45.00 44.07 -79.47
C SER A 932 46.29 43.44 -80.03
N GLY A 933 46.60 42.21 -79.65
CA GLY A 933 47.72 41.43 -80.21
C GLY A 933 47.56 41.09 -81.69
N ARG A 934 48.65 40.67 -82.34
CA ARG A 934 48.62 40.14 -83.72
C ARG A 934 48.09 38.71 -83.71
N ASN A 935 46.77 38.61 -83.67
CA ASN A 935 46.07 37.34 -83.61
C ASN A 935 46.00 36.67 -84.99
N THR A 936 46.26 35.36 -85.03
CA THR A 936 46.07 34.51 -86.22
C THR A 936 44.97 33.50 -85.92
N VAL A 937 43.91 33.47 -86.73
CA VAL A 937 42.76 32.56 -86.53
C VAL A 937 42.71 31.53 -87.65
N TYR A 938 42.68 30.25 -87.27
CA TYR A 938 42.36 29.14 -88.16
C TYR A 938 40.97 28.65 -87.81
N THR A 939 40.02 28.78 -88.74
CA THR A 939 38.68 28.21 -88.57
C THR A 939 38.43 27.15 -89.63
N SER A 940 37.97 25.98 -89.20
CA SER A 940 37.33 24.98 -90.06
C SER A 940 35.80 25.01 -89.93
N ASP A 941 35.28 25.97 -89.18
CA ASP A 941 33.87 26.19 -88.92
C ASP A 941 33.34 27.31 -89.83
N THR A 942 32.13 27.12 -90.36
CA THR A 942 31.49 28.05 -91.31
C THR A 942 30.47 28.98 -90.65
N SER A 943 30.06 28.73 -89.40
CA SER A 943 29.14 29.57 -88.62
C SER A 943 29.85 30.62 -87.75
N THR A 944 31.18 30.55 -87.62
CA THR A 944 31.98 31.47 -86.80
C THR A 944 32.01 32.91 -87.34
N SER A 945 31.65 33.87 -86.49
CA SER A 945 32.00 35.28 -86.65
C SER A 945 33.18 35.64 -85.74
N VAL A 946 34.25 36.19 -86.32
CA VAL A 946 35.44 36.65 -85.57
C VAL A 946 35.45 38.17 -85.60
N LEU A 947 35.29 38.80 -84.44
CA LEU A 947 35.26 40.26 -84.31
C LEU A 947 36.67 40.82 -84.11
N ALA A 948 37.02 41.87 -84.86
CA ALA A 948 38.25 42.66 -84.65
C ALA A 948 38.05 43.64 -83.47
N PRO A 949 39.11 44.12 -82.79
CA PRO A 949 38.97 45.07 -81.69
C PRO A 949 38.36 46.37 -82.20
N VAL A 950 37.11 46.64 -81.82
CA VAL A 950 36.41 47.90 -82.07
C VAL A 950 36.36 48.68 -80.75
N PRO A 951 36.86 49.93 -80.69
CA PRO A 951 36.54 50.80 -79.56
C PRO A 951 35.04 51.15 -79.65
N LEU A 952 34.29 50.91 -78.57
CA LEU A 952 32.84 51.09 -78.56
C LEU A 952 32.42 52.47 -79.11
N PRO A 953 31.51 52.52 -80.11
CA PRO A 953 30.70 53.69 -80.41
C PRO A 953 29.57 53.84 -79.39
N SER A 954 29.30 55.08 -79.02
CA SER A 954 28.45 55.52 -77.91
C SER A 954 26.93 55.34 -78.05
N THR A 955 26.39 54.39 -78.83
CA THR A 955 24.92 54.25 -78.97
C THR A 955 24.44 52.87 -79.46
N ALA A 956 23.94 52.02 -78.55
CA ALA A 956 22.77 51.13 -78.70
C ALA A 956 22.48 50.41 -77.35
N PRO A 957 21.28 49.83 -77.18
CA PRO A 957 20.15 50.33 -76.41
C PRO A 957 20.33 50.31 -74.88
N ALA A 958 19.58 51.18 -74.19
CA ALA A 958 19.55 51.28 -72.74
C ALA A 958 18.93 50.02 -72.11
N GLU A 959 19.74 49.20 -71.44
CA GLU A 959 19.37 48.35 -70.28
C GLU A 959 20.51 47.43 -69.77
N TYR A 960 21.74 47.53 -70.28
CA TYR A 960 22.89 46.88 -69.66
C TYR A 960 23.51 47.78 -68.58
N HIS A 961 22.90 47.77 -67.39
CA HIS A 961 23.61 48.24 -66.20
C HIS A 961 24.66 47.20 -65.83
N ALA A 962 25.92 47.49 -66.16
CA ALA A 962 27.03 46.94 -65.42
C ALA A 962 26.80 47.30 -63.94
N LEU A 963 26.80 46.30 -63.07
CA LEU A 963 26.74 46.49 -61.63
C LEU A 963 28.10 47.04 -61.16
N ASP A 964 28.37 48.30 -61.47
CA ASP A 964 29.50 49.05 -60.89
C ASP A 964 29.09 49.47 -59.47
N LEU A 965 29.60 48.76 -58.46
CA LEU A 965 29.52 49.15 -57.06
C LEU A 965 30.47 50.32 -56.80
N GLU A 966 30.04 51.56 -57.07
CA GLU A 966 30.76 52.76 -56.64
C GLU A 966 30.35 53.11 -55.19
N ILE A 967 31.23 52.82 -54.22
CA ILE A 967 31.07 53.21 -52.82
C ILE A 967 31.76 54.57 -52.61
N ASP A 968 30.97 55.61 -52.29
CA ASP A 968 31.48 56.89 -51.75
C ASP A 968 31.99 56.70 -50.31
N ARG A 969 33.08 57.41 -49.97
CA ARG A 969 33.79 57.38 -48.69
C ARG A 969 33.01 57.86 -47.46
N ASP A 970 31.81 58.43 -47.59
CA ASP A 970 31.12 59.11 -46.47
C ASP A 970 29.70 58.61 -46.12
N GLY A 971 29.28 57.41 -46.56
CA GLY A 971 28.24 56.62 -45.87
C GLY A 971 26.85 57.27 -45.65
N GLN A 972 26.25 57.92 -46.65
CA GLN A 972 24.82 58.32 -46.62
C GLN A 972 24.18 58.22 -48.01
N ALA A 973 23.09 57.44 -48.14
CA ALA A 973 22.34 57.26 -49.38
C ALA A 973 21.31 58.38 -49.62
N GLN A 974 21.34 59.00 -50.82
CA GLN A 974 20.19 59.70 -51.40
C GLN A 974 19.58 58.87 -52.53
N THR A 975 18.27 58.73 -52.47
CA THR A 975 17.40 57.87 -53.29
C THR A 975 17.30 58.28 -54.76
N SER A 976 17.42 57.33 -55.70
CA SER A 976 16.60 57.21 -56.92
C SER A 976 17.07 56.04 -57.82
N GLU A 977 16.19 55.04 -57.97
CA GLU A 977 16.13 53.95 -58.98
C GLU A 977 17.15 52.78 -58.91
N ALA A 978 16.58 51.56 -58.85
CA ALA A 978 17.17 50.21 -58.86
C ALA A 978 18.19 49.89 -57.73
N VAL A 979 17.67 49.67 -56.52
CA VAL A 979 18.46 49.27 -55.35
C VAL A 979 18.38 47.75 -55.17
N LEU A 980 19.52 47.08 -55.39
CA LEU A 980 19.85 45.78 -54.82
C LEU A 980 19.79 45.93 -53.29
N ASN A 981 18.65 45.55 -52.68
CA ASN A 981 18.48 45.59 -51.23
C ASN A 981 19.28 44.43 -50.61
N LEU A 982 20.56 44.66 -50.37
CA LEU A 982 21.35 43.85 -49.43
C LEU A 982 20.75 44.02 -48.04
N HIS A 983 19.96 43.03 -47.62
CA HIS A 983 19.25 42.98 -46.34
C HIS A 983 20.18 42.69 -45.14
N LEU A 984 21.28 43.44 -44.99
CA LEU A 984 22.23 43.27 -43.88
C LEU A 984 22.30 44.46 -42.89
N GLU A 985 21.69 45.62 -43.17
CA GLU A 985 21.74 46.77 -42.26
C GLU A 985 20.72 46.73 -41.10
N GLY A 986 19.71 45.84 -41.15
CA GLY A 986 18.73 45.67 -40.08
C GLY A 986 19.24 44.85 -38.88
N TYR A 987 20.18 43.93 -39.10
CA TYR A 987 20.57 42.92 -38.10
C TYR A 987 21.60 43.42 -37.07
N ILE A 988 22.35 44.48 -37.40
CA ILE A 988 23.42 45.00 -36.50
C ILE A 988 22.87 45.96 -35.42
N GLN A 989 21.70 46.56 -35.63
CA GLN A 989 21.07 47.43 -34.62
C GLN A 989 20.36 46.63 -33.51
N GLU A 990 19.79 45.46 -33.81
CA GLU A 990 19.00 44.67 -32.85
C GLU A 990 19.88 43.90 -31.84
N VAL A 991 21.12 43.59 -32.22
CA VAL A 991 22.12 42.93 -31.36
C VAL A 991 22.81 43.91 -30.39
N LEU A 992 22.75 45.22 -30.63
CA LEU A 992 23.32 46.23 -29.72
C LEU A 992 22.35 46.71 -28.63
N GLU A 993 21.04 46.47 -28.76
CA GLU A 993 20.05 46.88 -27.75
C GLU A 993 19.60 45.74 -26.81
N ASN A 994 19.75 44.47 -27.19
CA ASN A 994 19.31 43.33 -26.38
C ASN A 994 20.48 42.62 -25.69
N GLY A 995 20.80 43.09 -24.48
CA GLY A 995 21.86 42.56 -23.64
C GLY A 995 21.69 41.09 -23.25
N ILE A 996 22.81 40.38 -23.39
CA ILE A 996 23.10 39.01 -22.96
C ILE A 996 22.66 38.75 -21.51
N GLN A 997 21.83 37.72 -21.29
CA GLN A 997 21.88 36.91 -20.07
C GLN A 997 22.47 35.54 -20.41
N THR A 998 23.51 35.22 -19.66
CA THR A 998 24.41 34.07 -19.77
C THR A 998 23.81 32.79 -19.21
N GLU A 999 23.98 31.67 -19.91
CA GLU A 999 24.43 30.40 -19.33
C GLU A 999 25.22 29.55 -20.36
N LEU A 1000 26.29 28.93 -19.84
CA LEU A 1000 27.48 28.32 -20.46
C LEU A 1000 27.18 26.88 -21.00
N LEU A 1001 27.84 26.20 -21.96
CA LEU A 1001 29.20 26.15 -22.53
C LEU A 1001 29.17 25.32 -23.85
N SER A 1002 29.65 25.85 -24.99
CA SER A 1002 30.51 25.15 -26.00
C SER A 1002 30.59 25.85 -27.38
N ALA A 1003 29.74 26.83 -27.69
CA ALA A 1003 29.61 27.39 -29.05
C ALA A 1003 30.57 28.56 -29.42
N GLU A 1004 31.64 28.83 -28.66
CA GLU A 1004 32.48 30.03 -28.83
C GLU A 1004 33.44 29.99 -30.05
N HIS A 1005 33.31 29.02 -30.96
CA HIS A 1005 34.16 28.91 -32.16
C HIS A 1005 33.46 29.17 -33.51
N ALA A 1006 32.12 29.15 -33.58
CA ALA A 1006 31.40 29.27 -34.86
C ALA A 1006 31.14 30.74 -35.27
N GLU A 1007 30.88 31.63 -34.31
CA GLU A 1007 30.42 33.00 -34.57
C GLU A 1007 31.53 33.93 -35.14
N ILE A 1008 32.80 33.53 -35.03
CA ILE A 1008 33.95 34.28 -35.55
C ILE A 1008 34.30 33.89 -37.01
N GLN A 1009 33.84 32.73 -37.51
CA GLN A 1009 34.17 32.27 -38.86
C GLN A 1009 33.22 32.83 -39.94
N SER A 1010 31.91 32.93 -39.69
CA SER A 1010 30.93 33.46 -40.66
C SER A 1010 31.17 34.95 -40.97
N GLN A 1011 31.43 35.78 -39.95
CA GLN A 1011 31.79 37.20 -40.14
C GLN A 1011 33.15 37.38 -40.84
N GLY A 1012 34.06 36.43 -40.68
CA GLY A 1012 35.33 36.39 -41.39
C GLY A 1012 35.19 36.00 -42.86
N PHE A 1013 34.16 35.22 -43.22
CA PHE A 1013 33.96 34.68 -44.56
C PHE A 1013 33.12 35.57 -45.46
N LEU A 1014 32.01 36.14 -44.98
CA LEU A 1014 31.33 37.23 -45.70
C LEU A 1014 32.32 38.36 -45.97
N LYS A 1015 33.20 38.69 -45.01
CA LYS A 1015 34.34 39.59 -45.24
C LYS A 1015 35.40 39.06 -46.19
N ARG A 1016 35.62 37.75 -46.37
CA ARG A 1016 36.59 37.19 -47.35
C ARG A 1016 36.00 37.10 -48.75
N ALA A 1017 34.75 36.68 -48.91
CA ALA A 1017 34.00 36.75 -50.16
C ALA A 1017 33.86 38.22 -50.59
N TRP A 1018 33.43 39.11 -49.69
CA TRP A 1018 33.44 40.56 -49.93
C TRP A 1018 34.85 41.14 -50.09
N SER A 1019 35.88 40.68 -49.39
CA SER A 1019 37.26 41.15 -49.58
C SER A 1019 37.90 40.60 -50.86
N LYS A 1020 37.45 39.46 -51.39
CA LYS A 1020 37.82 38.96 -52.71
C LYS A 1020 37.06 39.74 -53.79
N LEU A 1021 35.78 40.06 -53.57
CA LEU A 1021 34.97 40.93 -54.44
C LEU A 1021 35.53 42.36 -54.50
N ILE A 1022 35.70 43.02 -53.35
CA ILE A 1022 36.27 44.38 -53.23
C ILE A 1022 37.77 44.40 -53.53
N GLY A 1023 38.52 43.37 -53.13
CA GLY A 1023 39.97 43.31 -53.35
C GLY A 1023 40.37 43.14 -54.81
N ARG A 1024 39.42 42.72 -55.68
CA ARG A 1024 39.61 42.67 -57.13
C ARG A 1024 39.00 43.85 -57.89
N SER A 1025 38.10 44.64 -57.29
CA SER A 1025 37.58 45.88 -57.92
C SER A 1025 38.49 47.10 -57.70
N LEU A 1026 39.58 46.97 -56.93
CA LEU A 1026 40.51 48.06 -56.59
C LEU A 1026 41.89 48.00 -57.30
N ASN A 1027 42.01 47.27 -58.41
CA ASN A 1027 43.19 47.36 -59.30
C ASN A 1027 42.81 47.47 -60.78
#